data_AF-A0A024UKJ0-F1
#
_entry.id   AF-A0A024UKJ0-F1
#
_cell.length_a   1.000
_cell.length_b   1.000
_cell.length_c   1.000
_cell.angle_alpha   90.00
_cell.angle_beta   90.00
_cell.angle_gamma   90.00
#
_symmetry.space_group_name_H-M   'P 1'
#
loop_
_entity.id
_entity.type
_entity.pdbx_description
1 polymer ?
#
loop_
_entity_poly.entity_id
_entity_poly.type
_entity_poly.pdbx_seq_one_letter_code
_entity_poly.pdbx_strand_id
1 'polypeptide(L)'
;MSGFKLHAHDVLRDPTKDELYNGPKREKLPVAVQKMDVADTACTFCGVSYFVFAEVQELQDRVLKYERQCKTFTAWIQRENATNAAVRHDLITWTEGFNSSMAVATAKLAELHQRNIAQTSTIQSLQAQLRAKEAEVDGIRQTCVEESASKVRHLEAALATKQCCIEEHAQQMESALREARILHDAAEARWGRERAALASQHSVKLAAEAQERQRLETLVMKMEQDVHGSAVAAQEWEAKATQSDAQLADVMRRMQVQAASVLEAQANVQRMEAMVAQYQAEAARVAANAEVERADVGALHEAAAKYQHLVTALEKNKALLLAEREELKKAVAVGDDRVKQVKTQLDVVQRRLDEHLRQTDALEATHAAAVAKLKAEFAKEVSSLKGSNAEVLDSTAATYRAQIDQLHAELQRLKLDKVPHLEQLQAVAAKRLVDAEKALEDAKARCQSYMEELQRVKLSGHQDKAAMSALERKLHDADTAHQAFRSKVDQERVDWDHKLVGWQKKAMEADAKLAAATKELQQARANPVVVKEVVVQEVPCNNNSNDKLEAEIQRLTQAIAKKDDEIHLLQLTVHRECMERTSMLEKMRSAKILPDMVTSQVEMDSRQHRDEIDGCGDDHPNGNNNGGGGNGLASLYEKLRKKKARQKTKA
;
A
#
# COMPACT_ATOMS: atom_id res chain seq x y z
N MET A 1 -41.12 107.10 39.50
CA MET A 1 -42.46 106.53 39.25
C MET A 1 -42.43 105.75 37.94
N SER A 2 -42.11 104.45 38.01
CA SER A 2 -42.45 103.44 37.00
C SER A 2 -42.41 102.09 37.74
N GLY A 3 -43.50 101.35 37.71
CA GLY A 3 -43.69 100.22 38.63
C GLY A 3 -43.41 98.87 37.97
N PHE A 4 -42.39 98.16 38.46
CA PHE A 4 -42.29 96.71 38.27
C PHE A 4 -42.99 95.99 39.42
N LYS A 5 -44.19 95.47 39.17
CA LYS A 5 -44.82 94.48 40.04
C LYS A 5 -44.23 93.11 39.73
N LEU A 6 -43.26 92.66 40.54
CA LEU A 6 -42.91 91.25 40.61
C LEU A 6 -44.16 90.43 40.94
N HIS A 7 -44.41 89.36 40.18
CA HIS A 7 -45.50 88.43 40.47
C HIS A 7 -45.11 87.51 41.63
N ALA A 8 -46.10 87.08 42.43
CA ALA A 8 -45.91 86.46 43.74
C ALA A 8 -45.34 85.02 43.74
N HIS A 9 -44.65 84.61 42.67
CA HIS A 9 -44.00 83.30 42.56
C HIS A 9 -42.47 83.35 42.37
N ASP A 10 -41.88 84.54 42.20
CA ASP A 10 -40.43 84.73 42.01
C ASP A 10 -39.72 85.32 43.25
N VAL A 11 -40.17 84.94 44.45
CA VAL A 11 -39.36 85.12 45.67
C VAL A 11 -38.28 84.04 45.67
N LEU A 12 -37.02 84.38 45.95
CA LEU A 12 -35.99 83.38 46.25
C LEU A 12 -36.48 82.54 47.44
N ARG A 13 -36.98 81.33 47.15
CA ARG A 13 -37.37 80.37 48.17
C ARG A 13 -36.12 79.88 48.88
N ASP A 14 -36.16 79.82 50.21
CA ASP A 14 -35.12 79.18 51.00
C ASP A 14 -34.86 77.74 50.47
N PRO A 15 -33.59 77.35 50.26
CA PRO A 15 -33.26 75.99 49.85
C PRO A 15 -33.86 74.98 50.82
N THR A 16 -34.52 73.95 50.30
CA THR A 16 -35.00 72.88 51.18
C THR A 16 -33.82 72.15 51.83
N LYS A 17 -34.06 71.50 52.97
CA LYS A 17 -33.03 70.71 53.67
C LYS A 17 -32.36 69.69 52.74
N ASP A 18 -33.11 69.11 51.80
CA ASP A 18 -32.58 68.19 50.78
C ASP A 18 -31.67 68.93 49.77
N GLU A 19 -32.06 70.10 49.27
CA GLU A 19 -31.22 70.94 48.38
C GLU A 19 -29.97 71.51 49.08
N LEU A 20 -29.96 71.61 50.41
CA LEU A 20 -28.80 71.99 51.24
C LEU A 20 -27.76 70.88 51.41
N TYR A 21 -28.18 69.60 51.35
CA TYR A 21 -27.27 68.44 51.42
C TYR A 21 -26.90 67.88 50.03
N ASN A 22 -27.80 67.97 49.05
CA ASN A 22 -27.66 67.33 47.73
C ASN A 22 -27.56 68.34 46.57
N GLY A 23 -27.62 69.64 46.84
CA GLY A 23 -27.68 70.70 45.83
C GLY A 23 -29.04 70.78 45.10
N PRO A 24 -29.37 71.94 44.48
CA PRO A 24 -30.57 72.06 43.66
C PRO A 24 -30.39 71.32 42.32
N LYS A 25 -31.06 70.18 42.15
CA LYS A 25 -31.09 69.41 40.88
C LYS A 25 -31.75 70.22 39.75
N ARG A 26 -30.95 70.97 38.98
CA ARG A 26 -31.42 71.79 37.86
C ARG A 26 -30.45 71.69 36.68
N GLU A 27 -30.92 71.17 35.54
CA GLU A 27 -30.10 71.01 34.32
C GLU A 27 -29.60 72.35 33.73
N LYS A 28 -30.23 73.46 34.12
CA LYS A 28 -29.77 74.83 33.85
C LYS A 28 -30.09 75.73 35.03
N LEU A 29 -29.18 76.67 35.34
CA LEU A 29 -29.49 77.80 36.22
C LEU A 29 -30.74 78.55 35.69
N PRO A 30 -31.63 79.06 36.56
CA PRO A 30 -32.81 79.81 36.12
C PRO A 30 -32.43 80.98 35.20
N VAL A 31 -33.25 81.24 34.18
CA VAL A 31 -33.00 82.29 33.16
C VAL A 31 -32.83 83.69 33.78
N ALA A 32 -33.38 83.93 34.97
CA ALA A 32 -33.11 85.14 35.76
C ALA A 32 -31.64 85.20 36.22
N VAL A 33 -31.13 84.15 36.87
CA VAL A 33 -29.74 84.09 37.38
C VAL A 33 -28.71 84.12 36.24
N GLN A 34 -29.03 83.57 35.07
CA GLN A 34 -28.19 83.66 33.87
C GLN A 34 -28.15 85.07 33.24
N LYS A 35 -29.00 86.00 33.68
CA LYS A 35 -29.09 87.39 33.19
C LYS A 35 -28.76 88.44 34.26
N MET A 36 -28.35 88.00 35.44
CA MET A 36 -27.91 88.87 36.54
C MET A 36 -26.41 89.15 36.41
N ASP A 37 -25.98 90.35 36.80
CA ASP A 37 -24.56 90.69 36.88
C ASP A 37 -23.86 89.79 37.90
N VAL A 38 -22.57 89.50 37.68
CA VAL A 38 -21.79 88.51 38.45
C VAL A 38 -21.89 88.73 39.96
N ALA A 39 -21.97 89.99 40.40
CA ALA A 39 -22.13 90.39 41.80
C ALA A 39 -23.41 89.83 42.47
N ASP A 40 -24.51 89.72 41.73
CA ASP A 40 -25.81 89.28 42.26
C ASP A 40 -26.04 87.76 42.10
N THR A 41 -25.10 87.04 41.48
CA THR A 41 -25.16 85.56 41.32
C THR A 41 -24.79 84.78 42.59
N ALA A 42 -24.32 85.51 43.61
CA ALA A 42 -24.08 85.00 44.96
C ALA A 42 -25.41 84.68 45.67
N CYS A 43 -25.49 83.54 46.35
CA CYS A 43 -26.58 83.27 47.28
C CYS A 43 -26.61 84.38 48.35
N THR A 44 -27.75 85.04 48.50
CA THR A 44 -27.93 86.18 49.43
C THR A 44 -27.72 85.83 50.90
N PHE A 45 -27.64 84.54 51.24
CA PHE A 45 -27.47 84.03 52.60
C PHE A 45 -26.03 83.61 52.91
N CYS A 46 -25.31 83.00 51.97
CA CYS A 46 -23.93 82.55 52.18
C CYS A 46 -22.87 83.26 51.31
N GLY A 47 -23.25 84.13 50.38
CA GLY A 47 -22.33 84.79 49.46
C GLY A 47 -21.59 83.85 48.50
N VAL A 48 -21.91 82.55 48.47
CA VAL A 48 -21.35 81.57 47.51
C VAL A 48 -22.16 81.66 46.22
N SER A 49 -21.50 81.78 45.08
CA SER A 49 -22.18 81.83 43.78
C SER A 49 -22.86 80.50 43.45
N TYR A 50 -24.10 80.57 42.95
CA TYR A 50 -24.81 79.39 42.44
C TYR A 50 -24.06 78.69 41.29
N PHE A 51 -23.17 79.42 40.59
CA PHE A 51 -22.26 78.85 39.60
C PHE A 51 -21.27 77.85 40.22
N VAL A 52 -20.74 78.11 41.42
CA VAL A 52 -19.80 77.20 42.10
C VAL A 52 -20.46 75.87 42.43
N PHE A 53 -21.71 75.87 42.89
CA PHE A 53 -22.46 74.64 43.12
C PHE A 53 -22.72 73.85 41.83
N ALA A 54 -23.06 74.54 40.73
CA ALA A 54 -23.28 73.91 39.44
C ALA A 54 -21.97 73.32 38.86
N GLU A 55 -20.86 74.04 38.95
CA GLU A 55 -19.53 73.57 38.53
C GLU A 55 -19.05 72.37 39.35
N VAL A 56 -19.24 72.39 40.68
CA VAL A 56 -18.91 71.26 41.56
C VAL A 56 -19.74 70.02 41.21
N GLN A 57 -21.04 70.18 40.91
CA GLN A 57 -21.89 69.08 40.47
C GLN A 57 -21.45 68.54 39.10
N GLU A 58 -21.13 69.41 38.14
CA GLU A 58 -20.66 69.00 36.81
C GLU A 58 -19.30 68.30 36.88
N LEU A 59 -18.40 68.74 37.77
CA LEU A 59 -17.13 68.06 38.04
C LEU A 59 -17.36 66.66 38.62
N GLN A 60 -18.32 66.49 39.54
CA GLN A 60 -18.67 65.18 40.11
C GLN A 60 -19.24 64.24 39.03
N ASP A 61 -20.14 64.72 38.18
CA ASP A 61 -20.69 63.94 37.05
C ASP A 61 -19.61 63.55 36.03
N ARG A 62 -18.64 64.44 35.76
CA ARG A 62 -17.47 64.14 34.92
C ARG A 62 -16.58 63.07 35.56
N VAL A 63 -16.29 63.16 36.87
CA VAL A 63 -15.52 62.14 37.61
C VAL A 63 -16.21 60.78 37.57
N LEU A 64 -17.51 60.71 37.88
CA LEU A 64 -18.31 59.48 37.78
C LEU A 64 -18.38 58.90 36.35
N LYS A 65 -18.24 59.74 35.32
CA LYS A 65 -18.15 59.29 33.92
C LYS A 65 -16.78 58.68 33.62
N TYR A 66 -15.70 59.34 34.00
CA TYR A 66 -14.34 58.82 33.81
C TYR A 66 -14.08 57.56 34.63
N GLU A 67 -14.58 57.48 35.86
CA GLU A 67 -14.47 56.28 36.69
C GLU A 67 -15.16 55.05 36.06
N ARG A 68 -16.37 55.25 35.50
CA ARG A 68 -17.07 54.22 34.70
C ARG A 68 -16.31 53.83 33.44
N GLN A 69 -15.66 54.77 32.77
CA GLN A 69 -14.81 54.47 31.60
C GLN A 69 -13.58 53.65 32.01
N CYS A 70 -12.85 54.02 33.05
CA CYS A 70 -11.72 53.25 33.57
C CYS A 70 -12.13 51.83 33.98
N LYS A 71 -13.23 51.67 34.72
CA LYS A 71 -13.79 50.33 35.06
C LYS A 71 -14.10 49.50 33.80
N THR A 72 -14.63 50.13 32.75
CA THR A 72 -14.92 49.46 31.47
C THR A 72 -13.65 49.03 30.73
N PHE A 73 -12.62 49.90 30.69
CA PHE A 73 -11.33 49.57 30.10
C PHE A 73 -10.59 48.46 30.86
N THR A 74 -10.58 48.49 32.20
CA THR A 74 -10.01 47.41 33.03
C THR A 74 -10.68 46.07 32.74
N ALA A 75 -12.02 46.04 32.68
CA ALA A 75 -12.77 44.83 32.36
C ALA A 75 -12.55 44.34 30.91
N TRP A 76 -12.27 45.24 29.98
CA TRP A 76 -11.89 44.89 28.60
C TRP A 76 -10.49 44.27 28.56
N ILE A 77 -9.48 44.90 29.17
CA ILE A 77 -8.10 44.36 29.22
C ILE A 77 -8.06 43.00 29.92
N GLN A 78 -8.79 42.83 31.01
CA GLN A 78 -8.84 41.53 31.70
C GLN A 78 -9.40 40.41 30.82
N ARG A 79 -10.41 40.69 29.97
CA ARG A 79 -10.88 39.74 28.97
C ARG A 79 -9.84 39.50 27.89
N GLU A 80 -9.22 40.55 27.39
CA GLU A 80 -8.22 40.48 26.31
C GLU A 80 -6.95 39.72 26.75
N ASN A 81 -6.54 39.88 28.01
CA ASN A 81 -5.45 39.09 28.61
C ASN A 81 -5.86 37.62 28.78
N ALA A 82 -7.11 37.34 29.17
CA ALA A 82 -7.63 35.97 29.29
C ALA A 82 -7.77 35.27 27.92
N THR A 83 -8.24 35.96 26.87
CA THR A 83 -8.30 35.41 25.50
C THR A 83 -6.90 35.17 24.94
N ASN A 84 -5.97 36.12 25.12
CA ASN A 84 -4.58 35.92 24.71
C ASN A 84 -3.90 34.76 25.45
N ALA A 85 -4.18 34.58 26.74
CA ALA A 85 -3.68 33.42 27.50
C ALA A 85 -4.25 32.09 26.98
N ALA A 86 -5.55 32.04 26.67
CA ALA A 86 -6.18 30.85 26.08
C ALA A 86 -5.60 30.52 24.70
N VAL A 87 -5.47 31.51 23.80
CA VAL A 87 -4.88 31.31 22.47
C VAL A 87 -3.42 30.84 22.54
N ARG A 88 -2.63 31.33 23.51
CA ARG A 88 -1.27 30.82 23.74
C ARG A 88 -1.26 29.37 24.22
N HIS A 89 -2.18 28.99 25.11
CA HIS A 89 -2.30 27.61 25.59
C HIS A 89 -2.74 26.65 24.47
N ASP A 90 -3.71 27.06 23.64
CA ASP A 90 -4.15 26.30 22.47
C ASP A 90 -3.01 26.13 21.45
N LEU A 91 -2.21 27.19 21.21
CA LEU A 91 -1.05 27.14 20.31
C LEU A 91 0.04 26.20 20.81
N ILE A 92 0.35 26.21 22.11
CA ILE A 92 1.31 25.27 22.72
C ILE A 92 0.80 23.84 22.58
N THR A 93 -0.44 23.58 22.98
CA THR A 93 -1.07 22.24 22.90
C THR A 93 -1.11 21.72 21.47
N TRP A 94 -1.42 22.58 20.50
CA TRP A 94 -1.39 22.24 19.08
C TRP A 94 0.03 21.94 18.58
N THR A 95 1.02 22.73 19.00
CA THR A 95 2.44 22.54 18.63
C THR A 95 2.99 21.23 19.21
N GLU A 96 2.65 20.90 20.47
CA GLU A 96 3.00 19.63 21.10
C GLU A 96 2.34 18.43 20.41
N GLY A 97 1.05 18.53 20.07
CA GLY A 97 0.31 17.51 19.33
C GLY A 97 0.85 17.31 17.90
N PHE A 98 1.20 18.40 17.21
CA PHE A 98 1.84 18.37 15.90
C PHE A 98 3.23 17.71 15.96
N ASN A 99 4.08 18.14 16.89
CA ASN A 99 5.42 17.57 17.08
C ASN A 99 5.37 16.08 17.44
N SER A 100 4.43 15.68 18.30
CA SER A 100 4.20 14.27 18.65
C SER A 100 3.77 13.45 17.44
N SER A 101 2.83 13.98 16.64
CA SER A 101 2.35 13.33 15.41
C SER A 101 3.47 13.20 14.37
N MET A 102 4.28 14.25 14.20
CA MET A 102 5.46 14.25 13.33
C MET A 102 6.53 13.26 13.80
N ALA A 103 6.77 13.14 15.11
CA ALA A 103 7.71 12.17 15.66
C ALA A 103 7.27 10.73 15.37
N VAL A 104 5.99 10.41 15.58
CA VAL A 104 5.41 9.09 15.25
C VAL A 104 5.49 8.81 13.76
N ALA A 105 5.14 9.77 12.89
CA ALA A 105 5.23 9.61 11.44
C ALA A 105 6.68 9.40 10.97
N THR A 106 7.63 10.15 11.52
CA THR A 106 9.06 10.04 11.18
C THR A 106 9.65 8.72 11.66
N ALA A 107 9.29 8.26 12.86
CA ALA A 107 9.69 6.94 13.38
C ALA A 107 9.12 5.81 12.51
N LYS A 108 7.85 5.91 12.07
CA LYS A 108 7.24 4.91 11.19
C LYS A 108 7.87 4.90 9.79
N LEU A 109 8.24 6.06 9.26
CA LEU A 109 8.98 6.17 8.00
C LEU A 109 10.36 5.50 8.10
N ALA A 110 11.07 5.69 9.22
CA ALA A 110 12.36 5.04 9.48
C ALA A 110 12.23 3.51 9.60
N GLU A 111 11.22 3.00 10.31
CA GLU A 111 10.92 1.56 10.42
C GLU A 111 10.66 0.94 9.04
N LEU A 112 9.82 1.60 8.22
CA LEU A 112 9.52 1.15 6.85
C LEU A 112 10.76 1.18 5.95
N HIS A 113 11.61 2.20 6.07
CA HIS A 113 12.86 2.28 5.32
C HIS A 113 13.84 1.15 5.71
N GLN A 114 14.00 0.88 7.01
CA GLN A 114 14.84 -0.21 7.50
C GLN A 114 14.32 -1.58 7.05
N ARG A 115 13.00 -1.78 7.07
CA ARG A 115 12.35 -3.01 6.54
C ARG A 115 12.56 -3.17 5.04
N ASN A 116 12.50 -2.08 4.27
CA ASN A 116 12.76 -2.09 2.84
C ASN A 116 14.23 -2.45 2.51
N ILE A 117 15.20 -1.93 3.29
CA ILE A 117 16.61 -2.31 3.17
C ILE A 117 16.79 -3.82 3.44
N ALA A 118 16.19 -4.34 4.51
CA ALA A 118 16.26 -5.78 4.84
C ALA A 118 15.62 -6.68 3.78
N GLN A 119 14.49 -6.25 3.20
CA GLN A 119 13.87 -6.95 2.06
C GLN A 119 14.76 -6.91 0.82
N THR A 120 15.37 -5.76 0.52
CA THR A 120 16.27 -5.59 -0.63
C THR A 120 17.50 -6.47 -0.54
N SER A 121 18.15 -6.56 0.64
CA SER A 121 19.30 -7.45 0.84
C SER A 121 18.91 -8.94 0.76
N THR A 122 17.72 -9.30 1.23
CA THR A 122 17.17 -10.66 1.09
C THR A 122 16.94 -11.00 -0.39
N ILE A 123 16.35 -10.10 -1.17
CA ILE A 123 16.15 -10.27 -2.62
C ILE A 123 17.49 -10.42 -3.34
N GLN A 124 18.50 -9.61 -3.02
CA GLN A 124 19.84 -9.71 -3.59
C GLN A 124 20.50 -11.06 -3.26
N SER A 125 20.36 -11.56 -2.03
CA SER A 125 20.86 -12.88 -1.63
C SER A 125 20.19 -14.01 -2.43
N LEU A 126 18.87 -13.98 -2.58
CA LEU A 126 18.12 -14.96 -3.36
C LEU A 126 18.49 -14.91 -4.85
N GLN A 127 18.68 -13.71 -5.43
CA GLN A 127 19.16 -13.55 -6.80
C GLN A 127 20.58 -14.11 -7.00
N ALA A 128 21.47 -13.96 -6.02
CA ALA A 128 22.81 -14.54 -6.07
C ALA A 128 22.76 -16.09 -6.00
N GLN A 129 21.90 -16.65 -5.13
CA GLN A 129 21.67 -18.10 -5.05
C GLN A 129 21.06 -18.66 -6.34
N LEU A 130 20.10 -17.95 -6.95
CA LEU A 130 19.49 -18.34 -8.22
C LEU A 130 20.56 -18.42 -9.32
N ARG A 131 21.38 -17.37 -9.50
CA ARG A 131 22.47 -17.35 -10.49
C ARG A 131 23.51 -18.44 -10.27
N ALA A 132 23.83 -18.75 -9.00
CA ALA A 132 24.73 -19.85 -8.68
C ALA A 132 24.13 -21.22 -9.10
N LYS A 133 22.82 -21.41 -8.92
CA LYS A 133 22.11 -22.63 -9.35
C LYS A 133 21.90 -22.71 -10.87
N GLU A 134 21.69 -21.58 -11.55
CA GLU A 134 21.69 -21.50 -13.02
C GLU A 134 23.05 -21.93 -13.58
N ALA A 135 24.15 -21.40 -13.03
CA ALA A 135 25.51 -21.79 -13.42
C ALA A 135 25.84 -23.26 -13.12
N GLU A 136 25.34 -23.83 -12.02
CA GLU A 136 25.48 -25.26 -11.71
C GLU A 136 24.72 -26.13 -12.72
N VAL A 137 23.51 -25.76 -13.11
CA VAL A 137 22.71 -26.46 -14.12
C VAL A 137 23.36 -26.38 -15.51
N ASP A 138 23.87 -25.21 -15.90
CA ASP A 138 24.55 -25.05 -17.18
C ASP A 138 25.90 -25.78 -17.21
N GLY A 139 26.63 -25.84 -16.08
CA GLY A 139 27.80 -26.69 -15.92
C GLY A 139 27.48 -28.18 -16.12
N ILE A 140 26.43 -28.69 -15.45
CA ILE A 140 25.95 -30.08 -15.62
C ILE A 140 25.55 -30.36 -17.08
N ARG A 141 24.81 -29.43 -17.71
CA ARG A 141 24.43 -29.55 -19.13
C ARG A 141 25.66 -29.65 -20.03
N GLN A 142 26.65 -28.80 -19.80
CA GLN A 142 27.88 -28.80 -20.59
C GLN A 142 28.65 -30.12 -20.39
N THR A 143 28.81 -30.62 -19.16
CA THR A 143 29.43 -31.93 -18.91
C THR A 143 28.66 -33.08 -19.59
N CYS A 144 27.32 -33.08 -19.56
CA CYS A 144 26.52 -34.08 -20.27
C CYS A 144 26.68 -34.01 -21.81
N VAL A 145 26.81 -32.80 -22.38
CA VAL A 145 27.09 -32.61 -23.81
C VAL A 145 28.50 -33.09 -24.16
N GLU A 146 29.51 -32.79 -23.33
CA GLU A 146 30.88 -33.23 -23.53
C GLU A 146 31.04 -34.76 -23.39
N GLU A 147 30.37 -35.38 -22.41
CA GLU A 147 30.29 -36.83 -22.26
C GLU A 147 29.58 -37.52 -23.42
N SER A 148 28.45 -36.98 -23.89
CA SER A 148 27.74 -37.57 -25.02
C SER A 148 28.55 -37.41 -26.31
N ALA A 149 29.19 -36.27 -26.53
CA ALA A 149 30.12 -36.06 -27.64
C ALA A 149 31.39 -36.93 -27.56
N SER A 150 31.88 -37.30 -26.36
CA SER A 150 32.99 -38.27 -26.24
C SER A 150 32.53 -39.69 -26.55
N LYS A 151 31.35 -40.10 -26.07
CA LYS A 151 30.73 -41.41 -26.38
C LYS A 151 30.45 -41.55 -27.88
N VAL A 152 29.91 -40.51 -28.54
CA VAL A 152 29.70 -40.50 -30.00
C VAL A 152 31.03 -40.66 -30.74
N ARG A 153 32.05 -39.86 -30.42
CA ARG A 153 33.38 -39.98 -31.06
C ARG A 153 34.03 -41.36 -30.88
N HIS A 154 33.83 -42.01 -29.72
CA HIS A 154 34.29 -43.39 -29.52
C HIS A 154 33.51 -44.41 -30.36
N LEU A 155 32.20 -44.24 -30.52
CA LEU A 155 31.38 -45.11 -31.38
C LEU A 155 31.73 -44.90 -32.86
N GLU A 156 31.93 -43.67 -33.31
CA GLU A 156 32.37 -43.33 -34.67
C GLU A 156 33.74 -43.95 -34.98
N ALA A 157 34.71 -43.84 -34.06
CA ALA A 157 36.01 -44.47 -34.20
C ALA A 157 35.92 -46.01 -34.25
N ALA A 158 35.09 -46.62 -33.41
CA ALA A 158 34.86 -48.07 -33.43
C ALA A 158 34.18 -48.53 -34.73
N LEU A 159 33.21 -47.77 -35.25
CA LEU A 159 32.57 -48.02 -36.54
C LEU A 159 33.57 -47.91 -37.69
N ALA A 160 34.42 -46.88 -37.71
CA ALA A 160 35.49 -46.73 -38.70
C ALA A 160 36.49 -47.91 -38.66
N THR A 161 36.87 -48.38 -37.47
CA THR A 161 37.70 -49.59 -37.33
C THR A 161 36.98 -50.82 -37.88
N LYS A 162 35.70 -51.02 -37.57
CA LYS A 162 34.92 -52.16 -38.09
C LYS A 162 34.74 -52.11 -39.61
N GLN A 163 34.52 -50.92 -40.17
CA GLN A 163 34.45 -50.70 -41.61
C GLN A 163 35.77 -51.09 -42.31
N CYS A 164 36.91 -50.67 -41.74
CA CYS A 164 38.22 -51.07 -42.24
C CYS A 164 38.42 -52.60 -42.23
N CYS A 165 38.07 -53.29 -41.13
CA CYS A 165 38.14 -54.76 -41.09
C CYS A 165 37.20 -55.45 -42.09
N ILE A 166 36.03 -54.88 -42.38
CA ILE A 166 35.11 -55.39 -43.41
C ILE A 166 35.74 -55.25 -44.80
N GLU A 167 36.38 -54.12 -45.08
CA GLU A 167 37.09 -53.87 -46.34
C GLU A 167 38.31 -54.80 -46.50
N GLU A 168 39.10 -55.01 -45.45
CA GLU A 168 40.19 -55.99 -45.43
C GLU A 168 39.70 -57.42 -45.72
N HIS A 169 38.62 -57.86 -45.05
CA HIS A 169 38.03 -59.19 -45.29
C HIS A 169 37.41 -59.31 -46.68
N ALA A 170 36.81 -58.23 -47.22
CA ALA A 170 36.30 -58.21 -48.58
C ALA A 170 37.44 -58.37 -49.61
N GLN A 171 38.57 -57.66 -49.41
CA GLN A 171 39.76 -57.80 -50.24
C GLN A 171 40.38 -59.21 -50.15
N GLN A 172 40.46 -59.78 -48.94
CA GLN A 172 40.93 -61.17 -48.72
C GLN A 172 40.03 -62.20 -49.41
N MET A 173 38.71 -62.02 -49.35
CA MET A 173 37.75 -62.88 -50.05
C MET A 173 37.92 -62.74 -51.57
N GLU A 174 38.08 -61.52 -52.08
CA GLU A 174 38.27 -61.28 -53.51
C GLU A 174 39.60 -61.87 -54.01
N SER A 175 40.69 -61.78 -53.24
CA SER A 175 41.96 -62.44 -53.58
C SER A 175 41.84 -63.96 -53.56
N ALA A 176 41.19 -64.54 -52.55
CA ALA A 176 40.96 -65.98 -52.48
C ALA A 176 40.08 -66.49 -53.66
N LEU A 177 39.06 -65.73 -54.07
CA LEU A 177 38.25 -66.02 -55.25
C LEU A 177 39.05 -65.91 -56.56
N ARG A 178 39.95 -64.91 -56.67
CA ARG A 178 40.87 -64.78 -57.81
C ARG A 178 41.85 -65.95 -57.89
N GLU A 179 42.44 -66.35 -56.77
CA GLU A 179 43.34 -67.52 -56.68
C GLU A 179 42.61 -68.83 -57.02
N ALA A 180 41.43 -69.06 -56.45
CA ALA A 180 40.60 -70.22 -56.75
C ALA A 180 40.24 -70.30 -58.24
N ARG A 181 39.95 -69.16 -58.88
CA ARG A 181 39.70 -69.08 -60.33
C ARG A 181 40.95 -69.41 -61.15
N ILE A 182 42.12 -68.89 -60.79
CA ILE A 182 43.39 -69.23 -61.47
C ILE A 182 43.68 -70.73 -61.35
N LEU A 183 43.45 -71.33 -60.17
CA LEU A 183 43.61 -72.77 -59.95
C LEU A 183 42.61 -73.60 -60.76
N HIS A 184 41.36 -73.15 -60.87
CA HIS A 184 40.31 -73.75 -61.70
C HIS A 184 40.70 -73.70 -63.19
N ASP A 185 41.03 -72.53 -63.72
CA ASP A 185 41.41 -72.34 -65.13
C ASP A 185 42.68 -73.16 -65.47
N ALA A 186 43.63 -73.27 -64.53
CA ALA A 186 44.80 -74.15 -64.66
C ALA A 186 44.47 -75.65 -64.55
N ALA A 187 43.39 -76.04 -63.87
CA ALA A 187 42.88 -77.41 -63.84
C ALA A 187 42.12 -77.74 -65.13
N GLU A 188 41.27 -76.84 -65.65
CA GLU A 188 40.62 -76.98 -66.95
C GLU A 188 41.64 -77.07 -68.10
N ALA A 189 42.71 -76.25 -68.05
CA ALA A 189 43.79 -76.34 -69.03
C ALA A 189 44.58 -77.66 -68.94
N ARG A 190 44.76 -78.22 -67.73
CA ARG A 190 45.34 -79.57 -67.55
C ARG A 190 44.42 -80.64 -68.14
N TRP A 191 43.14 -80.63 -67.77
CA TRP A 191 42.12 -81.53 -68.30
C TRP A 191 41.90 -81.40 -69.82
N GLY A 192 42.07 -80.19 -70.37
CA GLY A 192 42.08 -79.93 -71.81
C GLY A 192 43.28 -80.59 -72.50
N ARG A 193 44.48 -80.47 -71.94
CA ARG A 193 45.69 -81.16 -72.43
C ARG A 193 45.56 -82.67 -72.31
N GLU A 194 45.05 -83.19 -71.21
CA GLU A 194 44.81 -84.63 -71.02
C GLU A 194 43.78 -85.18 -72.00
N ARG A 195 42.64 -84.49 -72.20
CA ARG A 195 41.67 -84.85 -73.25
C ARG A 195 42.27 -84.82 -74.65
N ALA A 196 43.10 -83.82 -74.98
CA ALA A 196 43.78 -83.74 -76.27
C ALA A 196 44.82 -84.87 -76.45
N ALA A 197 45.55 -85.23 -75.39
CA ALA A 197 46.49 -86.34 -75.38
C ALA A 197 45.79 -87.71 -75.47
N LEU A 198 44.65 -87.90 -74.80
CA LEU A 198 43.82 -89.10 -74.93
C LEU A 198 43.19 -89.19 -76.33
N ALA A 199 42.73 -88.07 -76.90
CA ALA A 199 42.21 -88.03 -78.26
C ALA A 199 43.29 -88.31 -79.31
N SER A 200 44.53 -87.85 -79.11
CA SER A 200 45.65 -88.16 -80.01
C SER A 200 46.17 -89.60 -79.83
N GLN A 201 46.20 -90.12 -78.61
CA GLN A 201 46.44 -91.56 -78.37
C GLN A 201 45.36 -92.42 -79.05
N HIS A 202 44.09 -92.02 -78.95
CA HIS A 202 42.98 -92.71 -79.60
C HIS A 202 43.05 -92.63 -81.13
N SER A 203 43.43 -91.47 -81.72
CA SER A 203 43.58 -91.35 -83.17
C SER A 203 44.80 -92.12 -83.71
N VAL A 204 45.93 -92.12 -82.98
CA VAL A 204 47.09 -92.96 -83.28
C VAL A 204 46.72 -94.44 -83.16
N LYS A 205 45.94 -94.83 -82.14
CA LYS A 205 45.47 -96.21 -81.98
C LYS A 205 44.52 -96.63 -83.10
N LEU A 206 43.57 -95.78 -83.50
CA LEU A 206 42.71 -96.01 -84.67
C LEU A 206 43.51 -96.11 -85.97
N ALA A 207 44.55 -95.30 -86.15
CA ALA A 207 45.43 -95.38 -87.32
C ALA A 207 46.26 -96.68 -87.32
N ALA A 208 46.77 -97.11 -86.17
CA ALA A 208 47.47 -98.38 -86.01
C ALA A 208 46.53 -99.59 -86.19
N GLU A 209 45.32 -99.52 -85.65
CA GLU A 209 44.27 -100.52 -85.86
C GLU A 209 43.83 -100.58 -87.33
N ALA A 210 43.75 -99.46 -88.04
CA ALA A 210 43.47 -99.41 -89.48
C ALA A 210 44.64 -99.96 -90.31
N GLN A 211 45.89 -99.66 -89.95
CA GLN A 211 47.08 -100.20 -90.61
C GLN A 211 47.20 -101.72 -90.37
N GLU A 212 46.91 -102.20 -89.17
CA GLU A 212 46.87 -103.64 -88.88
C GLU A 212 45.66 -104.31 -89.54
N ARG A 213 44.51 -103.62 -89.68
CA ARG A 213 43.39 -104.10 -90.51
C ARG A 213 43.80 -104.28 -91.96
N GLN A 214 44.48 -103.29 -92.54
CA GLN A 214 45.00 -103.34 -93.91
C GLN A 214 46.05 -104.45 -94.07
N ARG A 215 46.92 -104.64 -93.06
CA ARG A 215 47.88 -105.76 -93.02
C ARG A 215 47.15 -107.11 -92.95
N LEU A 216 46.12 -107.23 -92.11
CA LEU A 216 45.32 -108.44 -91.96
C LEU A 216 44.49 -108.72 -93.22
N GLU A 217 43.94 -107.72 -93.90
CA GLU A 217 43.29 -107.87 -95.21
C GLU A 217 44.29 -108.34 -96.28
N THR A 218 45.52 -107.81 -96.26
CA THR A 218 46.61 -108.27 -97.15
C THR A 218 47.08 -109.70 -96.80
N LEU A 219 47.08 -110.06 -95.52
CA LEU A 219 47.41 -111.40 -95.04
C LEU A 219 46.29 -112.41 -95.32
N VAL A 220 45.02 -112.00 -95.22
CA VAL A 220 43.85 -112.78 -95.59
C VAL A 220 43.84 -113.02 -97.09
N MET A 221 44.08 -112.01 -97.95
CA MET A 221 44.26 -112.25 -99.39
C MET A 221 45.39 -113.24 -99.70
N LYS A 222 46.49 -113.24 -98.93
CA LYS A 222 47.56 -114.24 -99.06
C LYS A 222 47.14 -115.63 -98.57
N MET A 223 46.51 -115.73 -97.40
CA MET A 223 46.05 -117.01 -96.86
C MET A 223 44.90 -117.61 -97.68
N GLU A 224 44.04 -116.79 -98.29
CA GLU A 224 43.03 -117.24 -99.26
C GLU A 224 43.66 -117.75 -100.57
N GLN A 225 44.85 -117.27 -100.94
CA GLN A 225 45.66 -117.82 -102.04
C GLN A 225 46.44 -119.10 -101.63
N ASP A 226 46.96 -119.16 -100.40
CA ASP A 226 47.81 -120.26 -99.92
C ASP A 226 47.03 -121.46 -99.33
N VAL A 227 45.73 -121.33 -99.02
CA VAL A 227 44.90 -122.38 -98.36
C VAL A 227 44.10 -123.26 -99.35
N HIS A 228 44.31 -123.12 -100.66
CA HIS A 228 43.88 -124.13 -101.65
C HIS A 228 44.90 -125.27 -101.86
N GLY A 229 46.08 -125.21 -101.25
CA GLY A 229 47.11 -126.26 -101.25
C GLY A 229 47.03 -127.16 -100.01
N SER A 230 45.91 -127.87 -99.82
CA SER A 230 45.65 -128.62 -98.59
C SER A 230 46.57 -129.85 -98.38
N ALA A 231 47.33 -129.79 -97.27
CA ALA A 231 47.61 -130.84 -96.30
C ALA A 231 48.22 -132.21 -96.70
N VAL A 232 49.22 -132.64 -95.92
CA VAL A 232 49.23 -133.84 -95.05
C VAL A 232 50.67 -134.26 -94.75
N ALA A 233 51.05 -134.23 -93.48
CA ALA A 233 51.98 -135.17 -92.86
C ALA A 233 51.92 -134.98 -91.33
N ALA A 234 51.34 -135.93 -90.62
CA ALA A 234 51.36 -135.95 -89.17
C ALA A 234 52.37 -136.99 -88.68
N GLN A 235 53.00 -136.68 -87.53
CA GLN A 235 53.49 -137.65 -86.54
C GLN A 235 54.73 -138.48 -86.93
N GLU A 236 55.66 -138.65 -85.98
CA GLU A 236 56.44 -139.91 -85.76
C GLU A 236 57.34 -139.79 -84.50
N TRP A 237 56.91 -140.44 -83.40
CA TRP A 237 57.67 -140.96 -82.23
C TRP A 237 58.43 -139.97 -81.31
N GLU A 238 58.32 -139.97 -79.98
CA GLU A 238 57.59 -140.78 -78.99
C GLU A 238 57.74 -142.32 -79.05
N ALA A 239 58.96 -142.84 -78.81
CA ALA A 239 59.20 -144.08 -78.03
C ALA A 239 60.69 -144.41 -77.81
N LYS A 240 61.28 -143.97 -76.70
CA LYS A 240 62.41 -144.62 -75.98
C LYS A 240 62.30 -144.27 -74.49
N ALA A 241 61.32 -144.81 -73.77
CA ALA A 241 61.19 -146.21 -73.36
C ALA A 241 62.32 -146.69 -72.43
N THR A 242 62.04 -146.59 -71.13
CA THR A 242 62.23 -147.66 -70.14
C THR A 242 63.60 -148.36 -70.05
N GLN A 243 64.56 -147.81 -69.28
CA GLN A 243 65.66 -148.60 -68.70
C GLN A 243 66.35 -147.99 -67.46
N SER A 244 65.66 -147.79 -66.34
CA SER A 244 66.32 -147.54 -65.02
C SER A 244 65.53 -147.86 -63.74
N ASP A 245 64.31 -148.41 -63.82
CA ASP A 245 63.38 -148.56 -62.67
C ASP A 245 63.63 -149.73 -61.71
N ALA A 246 64.84 -150.31 -61.68
CA ALA A 246 65.13 -151.53 -60.89
C ALA A 246 66.20 -151.38 -59.79
N GLN A 247 66.84 -150.21 -59.63
CA GLN A 247 67.99 -150.05 -58.70
C GLN A 247 67.90 -148.86 -57.72
N LEU A 248 66.84 -148.05 -57.77
CA LEU A 248 66.64 -146.92 -56.83
C LEU A 248 65.79 -147.27 -55.58
N ALA A 249 64.97 -148.31 -55.65
CA ALA A 249 63.95 -148.62 -54.63
C ALA A 249 64.48 -149.19 -53.29
N ASP A 250 65.74 -149.65 -53.25
CA ASP A 250 66.32 -150.30 -52.05
C ASP A 250 67.26 -149.37 -51.23
N VAL A 251 67.68 -148.25 -51.82
CA VAL A 251 68.44 -147.19 -51.12
C VAL A 251 67.49 -146.22 -50.40
N MET A 252 66.38 -145.82 -51.04
CA MET A 252 65.39 -144.89 -50.45
C MET A 252 64.80 -145.38 -49.12
N ARG A 253 64.63 -146.71 -48.95
CA ARG A 253 64.01 -147.30 -47.75
C ARG A 253 64.86 -147.14 -46.48
N ARG A 254 66.17 -146.90 -46.60
CA ARG A 254 67.06 -146.69 -45.44
C ARG A 254 67.17 -145.23 -44.99
N MET A 255 66.78 -144.26 -45.82
CA MET A 255 66.75 -142.83 -45.44
C MET A 255 65.45 -142.40 -44.74
N GLN A 256 64.32 -143.08 -45.00
CA GLN A 256 63.00 -142.66 -44.51
C GLN A 256 62.86 -142.64 -42.97
N VAL A 257 63.60 -143.48 -42.24
CA VAL A 257 63.48 -143.58 -40.77
C VAL A 257 64.20 -142.43 -40.04
N GLN A 258 65.26 -141.85 -40.62
CA GLN A 258 65.92 -140.64 -40.06
C GLN A 258 65.23 -139.35 -40.52
N ALA A 259 64.66 -139.31 -41.73
CA ALA A 259 63.94 -138.13 -42.21
C ALA A 259 62.67 -137.83 -41.38
N ALA A 260 61.97 -138.86 -40.89
CA ALA A 260 60.75 -138.69 -40.11
C ALA A 260 60.98 -137.93 -38.79
N SER A 261 62.01 -138.29 -38.00
CA SER A 261 62.27 -137.62 -36.72
C SER A 261 62.80 -136.19 -36.89
N VAL A 262 63.54 -135.91 -37.97
CA VAL A 262 63.98 -134.55 -38.32
C VAL A 262 62.79 -133.68 -38.74
N LEU A 263 61.86 -134.20 -39.54
CA LEU A 263 60.65 -133.47 -39.92
C LEU A 263 59.71 -133.24 -38.73
N GLU A 264 59.59 -134.19 -37.80
CA GLU A 264 58.79 -134.02 -36.58
C GLU A 264 59.42 -132.99 -35.62
N ALA A 265 60.75 -133.01 -35.47
CA ALA A 265 61.48 -131.98 -34.73
C ALA A 265 61.33 -130.59 -35.39
N GLN A 266 61.44 -130.51 -36.72
CA GLN A 266 61.30 -129.26 -37.47
C GLN A 266 59.86 -128.72 -37.41
N ALA A 267 58.84 -129.59 -37.46
CA ALA A 267 57.44 -129.20 -37.27
C ALA A 267 57.17 -128.72 -35.83
N ASN A 268 57.82 -129.31 -34.81
CA ASN A 268 57.73 -128.84 -33.44
C ASN A 268 58.42 -127.49 -33.25
N VAL A 269 59.59 -127.26 -33.86
CA VAL A 269 60.27 -125.95 -33.87
C VAL A 269 59.40 -124.90 -34.56
N GLN A 270 58.87 -125.16 -35.76
CA GLN A 270 57.96 -124.23 -36.45
C GLN A 270 56.69 -123.93 -35.64
N ARG A 271 56.15 -124.92 -34.90
CA ARG A 271 55.00 -124.71 -34.01
C ARG A 271 55.36 -123.85 -32.78
N MET A 272 56.58 -123.98 -32.25
CA MET A 272 57.10 -123.10 -31.20
C MET A 272 57.39 -121.69 -31.72
N GLU A 273 57.96 -121.53 -32.93
CA GLU A 273 58.19 -120.24 -33.58
C GLU A 273 56.87 -119.50 -33.84
N ALA A 274 55.86 -120.20 -34.36
CA ALA A 274 54.51 -119.65 -34.54
C ALA A 274 53.87 -119.23 -33.21
N MET A 275 54.06 -120.02 -32.14
CA MET A 275 53.57 -119.69 -30.79
C MET A 275 54.30 -118.48 -30.19
N VAL A 276 55.62 -118.36 -30.39
CA VAL A 276 56.40 -117.19 -29.96
C VAL A 276 55.97 -115.94 -30.74
N ALA A 277 55.76 -116.05 -32.06
CA ALA A 277 55.25 -114.96 -32.87
C ALA A 277 53.84 -114.52 -32.44
N GLN A 278 52.96 -115.47 -32.08
CA GLN A 278 51.64 -115.16 -31.52
C GLN A 278 51.77 -114.41 -30.18
N TYR A 279 52.58 -114.90 -29.23
CA TYR A 279 52.77 -114.21 -27.94
C TYR A 279 53.43 -112.83 -28.11
N GLN A 280 54.33 -112.65 -29.07
CA GLN A 280 54.91 -111.34 -29.40
C GLN A 280 53.85 -110.38 -29.98
N ALA A 281 52.96 -110.86 -30.86
CA ALA A 281 51.86 -110.06 -31.38
C ALA A 281 50.83 -109.70 -30.30
N GLU A 282 50.52 -110.64 -29.39
CA GLU A 282 49.64 -110.40 -28.24
C GLU A 282 50.25 -109.41 -27.25
N ALA A 283 51.56 -109.52 -26.95
CA ALA A 283 52.29 -108.57 -26.11
C ALA A 283 52.34 -107.16 -26.74
N ALA A 284 52.59 -107.07 -28.05
CA ALA A 284 52.56 -105.80 -28.79
C ALA A 284 51.17 -105.15 -28.75
N ARG A 285 50.10 -105.94 -28.92
CA ARG A 285 48.71 -105.47 -28.78
C ARG A 285 48.40 -104.99 -27.36
N VAL A 286 48.85 -105.70 -26.33
CA VAL A 286 48.68 -105.28 -24.93
C VAL A 286 49.45 -103.99 -24.63
N ALA A 287 50.67 -103.84 -25.16
CA ALA A 287 51.45 -102.61 -25.04
C ALA A 287 50.75 -101.41 -25.70
N ALA A 288 50.25 -101.59 -26.93
CA ALA A 288 49.49 -100.57 -27.65
C ALA A 288 48.19 -100.19 -26.92
N ASN A 289 47.43 -101.16 -26.41
CA ASN A 289 46.24 -100.89 -25.60
C ASN A 289 46.59 -100.10 -24.32
N ALA A 290 47.68 -100.45 -23.63
CA ALA A 290 48.13 -99.74 -22.44
C ALA A 290 48.67 -98.32 -22.75
N GLU A 291 49.11 -98.05 -23.98
CA GLU A 291 49.43 -96.70 -24.45
C GLU A 291 48.17 -95.86 -24.70
N VAL A 292 47.12 -96.45 -25.30
CA VAL A 292 45.81 -95.81 -25.46
C VAL A 292 45.19 -95.50 -24.10
N GLU A 293 45.16 -96.46 -23.17
CA GLU A 293 44.65 -96.24 -21.80
C GLU A 293 45.43 -95.14 -21.06
N ARG A 294 46.76 -95.06 -21.24
CA ARG A 294 47.57 -93.95 -20.68
C ARG A 294 47.22 -92.61 -21.30
N ALA A 295 46.95 -92.55 -22.60
CA ALA A 295 46.51 -91.33 -23.28
C ALA A 295 45.12 -90.88 -22.80
N ASP A 296 44.16 -91.82 -22.67
CA ASP A 296 42.82 -91.56 -22.16
C ASP A 296 42.85 -91.07 -20.71
N VAL A 297 43.64 -91.70 -19.84
CA VAL A 297 43.86 -91.25 -18.46
C VAL A 297 44.51 -89.85 -18.43
N GLY A 298 45.43 -89.55 -19.34
CA GLY A 298 46.00 -88.21 -19.50
C GLY A 298 44.94 -87.15 -19.87
N ALA A 299 44.11 -87.45 -20.87
CA ALA A 299 43.01 -86.58 -21.29
C ALA A 299 41.98 -86.35 -20.16
N LEU A 300 41.68 -87.38 -19.36
CA LEU A 300 40.82 -87.27 -18.18
C LEU A 300 41.45 -86.40 -17.08
N HIS A 301 42.78 -86.47 -16.86
CA HIS A 301 43.46 -85.58 -15.92
C HIS A 301 43.44 -84.12 -16.38
N GLU A 302 43.65 -83.85 -17.67
CA GLU A 302 43.48 -82.51 -18.22
C GLU A 302 42.06 -81.98 -18.08
N ALA A 303 41.05 -82.82 -18.33
CA ALA A 303 39.65 -82.46 -18.14
C ALA A 303 39.36 -82.14 -16.66
N ALA A 304 39.84 -82.97 -15.73
CA ALA A 304 39.72 -82.74 -14.30
C ALA A 304 40.37 -81.41 -13.87
N ALA A 305 41.57 -81.09 -14.37
CA ALA A 305 42.23 -79.80 -14.10
C ALA A 305 41.42 -78.62 -14.65
N LYS A 306 40.88 -78.71 -15.88
CA LYS A 306 40.00 -77.69 -16.48
C LYS A 306 38.75 -77.47 -15.62
N TYR A 307 38.09 -78.53 -15.15
CA TYR A 307 36.95 -78.43 -14.23
C TYR A 307 37.32 -77.86 -12.86
N GLN A 308 38.49 -78.21 -12.29
CA GLN A 308 38.96 -77.67 -11.02
C GLN A 308 39.23 -76.15 -11.11
N HIS A 309 39.78 -75.66 -12.23
CA HIS A 309 39.93 -74.23 -12.50
C HIS A 309 38.57 -73.53 -12.65
N LEU A 310 37.60 -74.14 -13.33
CA LEU A 310 36.23 -73.61 -13.45
C LEU A 310 35.53 -73.52 -12.10
N VAL A 311 35.62 -74.56 -11.25
CA VAL A 311 35.08 -74.54 -9.87
C VAL A 311 35.72 -73.41 -9.07
N THR A 312 37.05 -73.29 -9.09
CA THR A 312 37.78 -72.22 -8.40
C THR A 312 37.34 -70.81 -8.87
N ALA A 313 37.08 -70.64 -10.17
CA ALA A 313 36.58 -69.37 -10.73
C ALA A 313 35.13 -69.07 -10.29
N LEU A 314 34.27 -70.09 -10.28
CA LEU A 314 32.88 -69.96 -9.80
C LEU A 314 32.82 -69.66 -8.29
N GLU A 315 33.71 -70.24 -7.48
CA GLU A 315 33.83 -69.93 -6.05
C GLU A 315 34.27 -68.48 -5.82
N LYS A 316 35.24 -67.97 -6.58
CA LYS A 316 35.65 -66.56 -6.55
C LYS A 316 34.49 -65.64 -6.95
N ASN A 317 33.78 -65.94 -8.04
CA ASN A 317 32.63 -65.16 -8.48
C ASN A 317 31.50 -65.17 -7.44
N LYS A 318 31.23 -66.33 -6.80
CA LYS A 318 30.28 -66.44 -5.68
C LYS A 318 30.70 -65.56 -4.49
N ALA A 319 31.98 -65.53 -4.15
CA ALA A 319 32.48 -64.69 -3.06
C ALA A 319 32.32 -63.18 -3.38
N LEU A 320 32.62 -62.76 -4.62
CA LEU A 320 32.41 -61.38 -5.08
C LEU A 320 30.93 -60.98 -5.03
N LEU A 321 30.03 -61.80 -5.59
CA LEU A 321 28.59 -61.53 -5.57
C LEU A 321 28.01 -61.47 -4.14
N LEU A 322 28.57 -62.24 -3.20
CA LEU A 322 28.19 -62.16 -1.78
C LEU A 322 28.70 -60.87 -1.12
N ALA A 323 29.88 -60.38 -1.48
CA ALA A 323 30.39 -59.09 -1.01
C ALA A 323 29.55 -57.92 -1.55
N GLU A 324 29.30 -57.88 -2.87
CA GLU A 324 28.42 -56.90 -3.52
C GLU A 324 27.02 -56.89 -2.89
N ARG A 325 26.45 -58.07 -2.60
CA ARG A 325 25.15 -58.19 -1.92
C ARG A 325 25.15 -57.54 -0.53
N GLU A 326 26.20 -57.72 0.27
CA GLU A 326 26.27 -57.09 1.59
C GLU A 326 26.59 -55.58 1.51
N GLU A 327 27.30 -55.11 0.47
CA GLU A 327 27.44 -53.67 0.19
C GLU A 327 26.12 -53.03 -0.23
N LEU A 328 25.38 -53.65 -1.15
CA LEU A 328 24.05 -53.20 -1.55
C LEU A 328 23.08 -53.19 -0.36
N LYS A 329 23.13 -54.18 0.51
CA LYS A 329 22.32 -54.24 1.74
C LYS A 329 22.66 -53.11 2.73
N LYS A 330 23.94 -52.74 2.87
CA LYS A 330 24.36 -51.55 3.63
C LYS A 330 23.85 -50.26 2.97
N ALA A 331 23.96 -50.13 1.65
CA ALA A 331 23.46 -48.98 0.91
C ALA A 331 21.93 -48.82 1.03
N VAL A 332 21.17 -49.91 0.97
CA VAL A 332 19.72 -49.92 1.22
C VAL A 332 19.40 -49.47 2.64
N ALA A 333 20.10 -49.98 3.67
CA ALA A 333 19.89 -49.57 5.06
C ALA A 333 20.16 -48.06 5.27
N VAL A 334 21.24 -47.52 4.67
CA VAL A 334 21.53 -46.08 4.68
C VAL A 334 20.44 -45.27 3.94
N GLY A 335 19.92 -45.81 2.84
CA GLY A 335 18.78 -45.23 2.13
C GLY A 335 17.51 -45.16 2.98
N ASP A 336 17.14 -46.27 3.63
CA ASP A 336 15.97 -46.36 4.52
C ASP A 336 16.07 -45.39 5.71
N ASP A 337 17.24 -45.29 6.34
CA ASP A 337 17.45 -44.36 7.46
C ASP A 337 17.37 -42.90 7.00
N ARG A 338 17.85 -42.59 5.79
CA ARG A 338 17.69 -41.25 5.20
C ARG A 338 16.24 -40.96 4.82
N VAL A 339 15.47 -41.95 4.35
CA VAL A 339 14.02 -41.81 4.13
C VAL A 339 13.28 -41.57 5.44
N LYS A 340 13.62 -42.27 6.53
CA LYS A 340 13.07 -42.02 7.87
C LYS A 340 13.40 -40.60 8.35
N GLN A 341 14.64 -40.14 8.17
CA GLN A 341 15.06 -38.78 8.52
C GLN A 341 14.28 -37.72 7.74
N VAL A 342 14.10 -37.89 6.43
CA VAL A 342 13.31 -36.95 5.61
C VAL A 342 11.84 -36.95 6.02
N LYS A 343 11.25 -38.11 6.35
CA LYS A 343 9.88 -38.20 6.90
C LYS A 343 9.74 -37.43 8.21
N THR A 344 10.65 -37.62 9.18
CA THR A 344 10.55 -36.89 10.46
C THR A 344 10.76 -35.38 10.29
N GLN A 345 11.59 -34.94 9.33
CA GLN A 345 11.69 -33.52 8.98
C GLN A 345 10.40 -32.98 8.36
N LEU A 346 9.78 -33.73 7.45
CA LEU A 346 8.49 -33.39 6.85
C LEU A 346 7.38 -33.27 7.90
N ASP A 347 7.30 -34.21 8.85
CA ASP A 347 6.34 -34.18 9.97
C ASP A 347 6.52 -32.95 10.88
N VAL A 348 7.75 -32.44 11.02
CA VAL A 348 8.04 -31.22 11.79
C VAL A 348 7.63 -29.98 10.99
N VAL A 349 7.88 -29.95 9.67
CA VAL A 349 7.44 -28.85 8.80
C VAL A 349 5.92 -28.78 8.71
N GLN A 350 5.24 -29.92 8.56
CA GLN A 350 3.78 -29.99 8.54
C GLN A 350 3.18 -29.43 9.84
N ARG A 351 3.67 -29.86 11.01
CA ARG A 351 3.20 -29.33 12.30
C ARG A 351 3.43 -27.83 12.47
N ARG A 352 4.51 -27.27 11.91
CA ARG A 352 4.73 -25.81 11.88
C ARG A 352 3.75 -25.10 10.95
N LEU A 353 3.43 -25.68 9.79
CA LEU A 353 2.44 -25.14 8.87
C LEU A 353 1.04 -25.14 9.49
N ASP A 354 0.63 -26.25 10.12
CA ASP A 354 -0.66 -26.38 10.81
C ASP A 354 -0.80 -25.37 11.97
N GLU A 355 0.30 -25.08 12.67
CA GLU A 355 0.35 -24.06 13.73
C GLU A 355 0.25 -22.63 13.16
N HIS A 356 0.96 -22.32 12.08
CA HIS A 356 0.84 -21.02 11.41
C HIS A 356 -0.55 -20.79 10.81
N LEU A 357 -1.21 -21.83 10.29
CA LEU A 357 -2.61 -21.76 9.86
C LEU A 357 -3.52 -21.40 11.03
N ARG A 358 -3.43 -22.12 12.16
CA ARG A 358 -4.21 -21.77 13.38
C ARG A 358 -3.97 -20.35 13.88
N GLN A 359 -2.72 -19.87 13.84
CA GLN A 359 -2.39 -18.49 14.22
C GLN A 359 -3.01 -17.47 13.26
N THR A 360 -3.07 -17.78 11.97
CA THR A 360 -3.68 -16.93 10.95
C THR A 360 -5.20 -16.89 11.12
N ASP A 361 -5.86 -18.04 11.29
CA ASP A 361 -7.30 -18.14 11.58
C ASP A 361 -7.69 -17.35 12.84
N ALA A 362 -6.87 -17.44 13.90
CA ALA A 362 -7.08 -16.69 15.13
C ALA A 362 -6.94 -15.17 14.92
N LEU A 363 -5.94 -14.72 14.15
CA LEU A 363 -5.78 -13.32 13.79
C LEU A 363 -6.96 -12.82 12.95
N GLU A 364 -7.38 -13.57 11.92
CA GLU A 364 -8.56 -13.23 11.11
C GLU A 364 -9.83 -13.10 11.96
N ALA A 365 -10.06 -14.02 12.91
CA ALA A 365 -11.16 -13.92 13.86
C ALA A 365 -11.08 -12.64 14.73
N THR A 366 -9.89 -12.26 15.20
CA THR A 366 -9.74 -10.99 15.97
C THR A 366 -9.96 -9.76 15.11
N HIS A 367 -9.50 -9.75 13.85
CA HIS A 367 -9.73 -8.65 12.91
C HIS A 367 -11.21 -8.53 12.53
N ALA A 368 -11.89 -9.66 12.28
CA ALA A 368 -13.33 -9.68 12.03
C ALA A 368 -14.14 -9.14 13.22
N ALA A 369 -13.77 -9.53 14.45
CA ALA A 369 -14.39 -9.00 15.66
C ALA A 369 -14.15 -7.49 15.84
N ALA A 370 -12.94 -6.99 15.58
CA ALA A 370 -12.61 -5.57 15.62
C ALA A 370 -13.40 -4.76 14.57
N VAL A 371 -13.52 -5.27 13.34
CA VAL A 371 -14.32 -4.64 12.28
C VAL A 371 -15.82 -4.66 12.62
N ALA A 372 -16.34 -5.74 13.20
CA ALA A 372 -17.72 -5.81 13.67
C ALA A 372 -18.00 -4.79 14.79
N LYS A 373 -17.06 -4.63 15.73
CA LYS A 373 -17.13 -3.62 16.79
C LYS A 373 -17.15 -2.20 16.22
N LEU A 374 -16.23 -1.86 15.32
CA LEU A 374 -16.19 -0.54 14.67
C LEU A 374 -17.48 -0.26 13.88
N LYS A 375 -18.03 -1.25 13.16
CA LYS A 375 -19.33 -1.11 12.48
C LYS A 375 -20.48 -0.81 13.46
N ALA A 376 -20.48 -1.43 14.65
CA ALA A 376 -21.47 -1.16 15.68
C ALA A 376 -21.31 0.24 16.31
N GLU A 377 -20.06 0.69 16.53
CA GLU A 377 -19.75 2.04 17.02
C GLU A 377 -20.19 3.12 16.02
N PHE A 378 -19.84 2.97 14.73
CA PHE A 378 -20.31 3.88 13.68
C PHE A 378 -21.83 3.84 13.51
N ALA A 379 -22.49 2.68 13.60
CA ALA A 379 -23.95 2.60 13.54
C ALA A 379 -24.62 3.35 14.70
N LYS A 380 -24.02 3.31 15.89
CA LYS A 380 -24.47 4.08 17.07
C LYS A 380 -24.26 5.59 16.87
N GLU A 381 -23.12 6.00 16.35
CA GLU A 381 -22.82 7.41 16.06
C GLU A 381 -23.74 7.99 14.97
N VAL A 382 -23.94 7.26 13.86
CA VAL A 382 -24.90 7.63 12.81
C VAL A 382 -26.32 7.74 13.36
N SER A 383 -26.72 6.86 14.28
CA SER A 383 -28.04 6.96 14.94
C SER A 383 -28.13 8.18 15.86
N SER A 384 -27.06 8.51 16.58
CA SER A 384 -26.98 9.72 17.42
C SER A 384 -27.03 11.00 16.59
N LEU A 385 -26.32 11.05 15.47
CA LEU A 385 -26.34 12.18 14.53
C LEU A 385 -27.71 12.33 13.86
N LYS A 386 -28.37 11.23 13.49
CA LYS A 386 -29.76 11.27 12.99
C LYS A 386 -30.73 11.81 14.04
N GLY A 387 -30.60 11.40 15.30
CA GLY A 387 -31.40 11.93 16.41
C GLY A 387 -31.19 13.42 16.62
N SER A 388 -29.93 13.85 16.76
CA SER A 388 -29.57 15.26 16.90
C SER A 388 -30.05 16.13 15.73
N ASN A 389 -29.92 15.64 14.49
CA ASN A 389 -30.40 16.36 13.31
C ASN A 389 -31.95 16.44 13.27
N ALA A 390 -32.65 15.40 13.72
CA ALA A 390 -34.11 15.45 13.87
C ALA A 390 -34.54 16.47 14.94
N GLU A 391 -33.88 16.52 16.09
CA GLU A 391 -34.13 17.52 17.14
C GLU A 391 -33.90 18.96 16.64
N VAL A 392 -32.85 19.18 15.83
CA VAL A 392 -32.58 20.49 15.21
C VAL A 392 -33.64 20.85 14.16
N LEU A 393 -34.08 19.90 13.34
CA LEU A 393 -35.15 20.11 12.36
C LEU A 393 -36.50 20.40 13.04
N ASP A 394 -36.85 19.69 14.11
CA ASP A 394 -38.07 19.95 14.88
C ASP A 394 -38.02 21.29 15.61
N SER A 395 -36.87 21.66 16.19
CA SER A 395 -36.65 22.95 16.85
C SER A 395 -36.73 24.14 15.86
N THR A 396 -36.12 24.01 14.69
CA THR A 396 -36.20 25.03 13.63
C THR A 396 -37.61 25.11 13.05
N ALA A 397 -38.27 23.97 12.78
CA ALA A 397 -39.67 23.95 12.34
C ALA A 397 -40.63 24.59 13.36
N ALA A 398 -40.44 24.34 14.65
CA ALA A 398 -41.20 24.99 15.73
C ALA A 398 -40.94 26.52 15.77
N THR A 399 -39.69 26.93 15.58
CA THR A 399 -39.31 28.36 15.54
C THR A 399 -39.95 29.07 14.34
N TYR A 400 -39.89 28.49 13.15
CA TYR A 400 -40.55 29.04 11.96
C TYR A 400 -42.07 29.07 12.10
N ARG A 401 -42.68 28.04 12.71
CA ARG A 401 -44.12 28.00 12.97
C ARG A 401 -44.55 29.15 13.91
N ALA A 402 -43.80 29.39 14.98
CA ALA A 402 -44.03 30.54 15.87
C ALA A 402 -43.86 31.90 15.16
N GLN A 403 -42.89 32.05 14.25
CA GLN A 403 -42.75 33.26 13.42
C GLN A 403 -43.93 33.44 12.47
N ILE A 404 -44.42 32.37 11.84
CA ILE A 404 -45.60 32.39 10.98
C ILE A 404 -46.85 32.80 11.78
N ASP A 405 -47.02 32.28 12.99
CA ASP A 405 -48.14 32.65 13.87
C ASP A 405 -48.07 34.12 14.31
N GLN A 406 -46.87 34.64 14.63
CA GLN A 406 -46.65 36.05 14.91
C GLN A 406 -46.99 36.94 13.70
N LEU A 407 -46.51 36.60 12.50
CA LEU A 407 -46.81 37.36 11.28
C LEU A 407 -48.30 37.32 10.93
N HIS A 408 -49.00 36.21 11.18
CA HIS A 408 -50.46 36.15 11.05
C HIS A 408 -51.18 37.08 12.05
N ALA A 409 -50.72 37.13 13.30
CA ALA A 409 -51.27 38.05 14.30
C ALA A 409 -51.01 39.53 13.94
N GLU A 410 -49.82 39.85 13.43
CA GLU A 410 -49.50 41.19 12.93
C GLU A 410 -50.33 41.57 11.70
N LEU A 411 -50.54 40.63 10.75
CA LEU A 411 -51.42 40.84 9.59
C LEU A 411 -52.89 41.02 10.00
N GLN A 412 -53.40 40.24 10.96
CA GLN A 412 -54.74 40.41 11.53
C GLN A 412 -54.88 41.81 12.15
N ARG A 413 -53.91 42.22 12.97
CA ARG A 413 -53.89 43.54 13.60
C ARG A 413 -53.81 44.68 12.58
N LEU A 414 -53.00 44.55 11.52
CA LEU A 414 -52.94 45.54 10.44
C LEU A 414 -54.28 45.64 9.67
N LYS A 415 -54.97 44.51 9.47
CA LYS A 415 -56.31 44.47 8.87
C LYS A 415 -57.39 45.10 9.76
N LEU A 416 -57.27 44.99 11.08
CA LEU A 416 -58.22 45.59 12.03
C LEU A 416 -57.94 47.07 12.30
N ASP A 417 -56.68 47.45 12.52
CA ASP A 417 -56.30 48.81 12.94
C ASP A 417 -56.11 49.78 11.76
N LYS A 418 -55.51 49.34 10.65
CA LYS A 418 -55.02 50.26 9.59
C LYS A 418 -55.86 50.26 8.32
N VAL A 419 -56.44 49.12 7.92
CA VAL A 419 -57.27 49.06 6.71
C VAL A 419 -58.51 49.95 6.82
N PRO A 420 -59.30 49.94 7.90
CA PRO A 420 -60.47 50.82 8.02
C PRO A 420 -60.08 52.31 8.02
N HIS A 421 -58.92 52.66 8.59
CA HIS A 421 -58.42 54.03 8.58
C HIS A 421 -57.97 54.49 7.19
N LEU A 422 -57.36 53.60 6.41
CA LEU A 422 -57.00 53.86 5.01
C LEU A 422 -58.23 53.95 4.10
N GLU A 423 -59.23 53.08 4.28
CA GLU A 423 -60.53 53.16 3.57
C GLU A 423 -61.27 54.47 3.90
N GLN A 424 -61.24 54.90 5.17
CA GLN A 424 -61.81 56.17 5.61
C GLN A 424 -61.08 57.38 5.02
N LEU A 425 -59.74 57.35 4.96
CA LEU A 425 -58.93 58.38 4.29
C LEU A 425 -59.17 58.39 2.77
N GLN A 426 -59.32 57.23 2.14
CA GLN A 426 -59.64 57.11 0.72
C GLN A 426 -61.05 57.64 0.41
N ALA A 427 -62.04 57.39 1.27
CA ALA A 427 -63.38 57.98 1.15
C ALA A 427 -63.36 59.52 1.30
N VAL A 428 -62.56 60.06 2.22
CA VAL A 428 -62.35 61.52 2.36
C VAL A 428 -61.64 62.11 1.15
N ALA A 429 -60.62 61.43 0.61
CA ALA A 429 -59.92 61.85 -0.60
C ALA A 429 -60.84 61.81 -1.84
N ALA A 430 -61.66 60.75 -1.99
CA ALA A 430 -62.63 60.62 -3.06
C ALA A 430 -63.70 61.72 -2.99
N LYS A 431 -64.19 62.05 -1.79
CA LYS A 431 -65.12 63.18 -1.59
C LYS A 431 -64.48 64.51 -2.00
N ARG A 432 -63.23 64.77 -1.58
CA ARG A 432 -62.47 65.97 -1.99
C ARG A 432 -62.22 66.02 -3.49
N LEU A 433 -62.04 64.87 -4.15
CA LEU A 433 -61.94 64.76 -5.60
C LEU A 433 -63.26 65.17 -6.27
N VAL A 434 -64.40 64.65 -5.82
CA VAL A 434 -65.73 65.04 -6.33
C VAL A 434 -66.00 66.54 -6.09
N ASP A 435 -65.65 67.08 -4.92
CA ASP A 435 -65.78 68.51 -4.63
C ASP A 435 -64.87 69.37 -5.54
N ALA A 436 -63.66 68.90 -5.84
CA ALA A 436 -62.72 69.56 -6.76
C ALA A 436 -63.12 69.43 -8.24
N GLU A 437 -63.63 68.28 -8.66
CA GLU A 437 -64.19 68.05 -9.99
C GLU A 437 -65.42 68.92 -10.23
N LYS A 438 -66.26 69.11 -9.21
CA LYS A 438 -67.42 70.02 -9.28
C LYS A 438 -66.98 71.48 -9.40
N ALA A 439 -65.98 71.91 -8.62
CA ALA A 439 -65.39 73.26 -8.76
C ALA A 439 -64.69 73.45 -10.12
N LEU A 440 -64.07 72.40 -10.65
CA LEU A 440 -63.47 72.37 -11.99
C LEU A 440 -64.54 72.43 -13.08
N GLU A 441 -65.69 71.77 -12.93
CA GLU A 441 -66.79 71.81 -13.90
C GLU A 441 -67.50 73.17 -13.89
N ASP A 442 -67.70 73.79 -12.73
CA ASP A 442 -68.14 75.19 -12.63
C ASP A 442 -67.13 76.15 -13.29
N ALA A 443 -65.82 75.86 -13.21
CA ALA A 443 -64.78 76.63 -13.92
C ALA A 443 -64.79 76.35 -15.43
N LYS A 444 -64.98 75.10 -15.87
CA LYS A 444 -65.09 74.71 -17.28
C LYS A 444 -66.35 75.29 -17.92
N ALA A 445 -67.50 75.33 -17.26
CA ALA A 445 -68.70 75.99 -17.78
C ALA A 445 -68.44 77.48 -18.06
N ARG A 446 -67.72 78.16 -17.16
CA ARG A 446 -67.26 79.54 -17.35
C ARG A 446 -66.23 79.69 -18.47
N CYS A 447 -65.33 78.72 -18.66
CA CYS A 447 -64.32 78.77 -19.74
C CYS A 447 -64.83 78.27 -21.10
N GLN A 448 -65.79 77.35 -21.17
CA GLN A 448 -66.42 76.88 -22.40
C GLN A 448 -67.22 78.01 -23.05
N SER A 449 -67.93 78.81 -22.25
CA SER A 449 -68.57 80.06 -22.70
C SER A 449 -67.61 81.06 -23.38
N TYR A 450 -66.29 80.98 -23.12
CA TYR A 450 -65.27 81.84 -23.76
C TYR A 450 -64.42 81.10 -24.82
N MET A 451 -64.39 79.76 -24.81
CA MET A 451 -63.64 78.94 -25.76
C MET A 451 -64.46 78.54 -27.00
N GLU A 452 -65.79 78.53 -26.91
CA GLU A 452 -66.67 78.28 -28.06
C GLU A 452 -66.59 79.38 -29.14
N GLU A 453 -66.27 80.62 -28.76
CA GLU A 453 -66.06 81.72 -29.71
C GLU A 453 -64.67 81.68 -30.39
N LEU A 454 -63.63 81.18 -29.72
CA LEU A 454 -62.25 81.46 -30.14
C LEU A 454 -61.57 80.36 -30.96
N GLN A 455 -61.95 79.07 -30.83
CA GLN A 455 -61.12 77.95 -31.35
C GLN A 455 -61.90 76.77 -31.95
N ARG A 456 -63.08 77.00 -32.54
CA ARG A 456 -63.89 75.92 -33.15
C ARG A 456 -63.32 75.24 -34.41
N VAL A 457 -62.16 75.65 -34.93
CA VAL A 457 -61.53 75.06 -36.14
C VAL A 457 -59.99 75.01 -36.06
N LYS A 458 -59.44 74.00 -35.36
CA LYS A 458 -58.29 73.13 -35.75
C LYS A 458 -57.53 72.50 -34.56
N LEU A 459 -58.14 71.47 -33.98
CA LEU A 459 -57.44 70.27 -33.53
C LEU A 459 -56.99 69.52 -34.81
N SER A 460 -55.73 69.09 -35.01
CA SER A 460 -54.87 68.12 -34.30
C SER A 460 -55.22 66.65 -34.57
N GLY A 461 -54.21 65.83 -34.89
CA GLY A 461 -54.31 64.37 -35.10
C GLY A 461 -54.34 63.96 -36.59
N HIS A 462 -53.82 62.79 -37.00
CA HIS A 462 -53.23 61.67 -36.25
C HIS A 462 -52.11 60.96 -37.06
N GLN A 463 -51.26 60.20 -36.36
CA GLN A 463 -50.36 59.19 -36.94
C GLN A 463 -50.75 57.78 -36.45
N ASP A 464 -50.73 56.83 -37.38
CA ASP A 464 -50.81 55.38 -37.14
C ASP A 464 -49.40 54.74 -37.01
N LYS A 465 -49.37 53.40 -36.84
CA LYS A 465 -48.25 52.48 -37.17
C LYS A 465 -47.14 52.23 -36.13
N ALA A 466 -47.49 51.93 -34.88
CA ALA A 466 -46.53 51.42 -33.88
C ALA A 466 -46.56 49.89 -33.64
N ALA A 467 -47.62 49.18 -34.04
CA ALA A 467 -47.86 47.80 -33.60
C ALA A 467 -47.10 46.70 -34.38
N MET A 468 -46.75 46.92 -35.65
CA MET A 468 -46.19 45.87 -36.53
C MET A 468 -44.71 45.55 -36.25
N SER A 469 -43.87 46.56 -36.02
CA SER A 469 -42.40 46.40 -35.90
C SER A 469 -41.92 45.78 -34.58
N ALA A 470 -42.84 45.28 -33.73
CA ALA A 470 -42.55 44.68 -32.42
C ALA A 470 -42.46 43.14 -32.44
N LEU A 471 -43.00 42.50 -33.48
CA LEU A 471 -43.04 41.03 -33.59
C LEU A 471 -41.84 40.46 -34.36
N GLU A 472 -41.37 41.14 -35.40
CA GLU A 472 -40.26 40.66 -36.24
C GLU A 472 -38.91 40.56 -35.50
N ARG A 473 -38.64 41.48 -34.55
CA ARG A 473 -37.39 41.47 -33.76
C ARG A 473 -37.27 40.25 -32.84
N LYS A 474 -38.38 39.82 -32.23
CA LYS A 474 -38.36 38.72 -31.24
C LYS A 474 -38.01 37.36 -31.82
N LEU A 475 -38.17 37.17 -33.13
CA LEU A 475 -37.79 35.93 -33.81
C LEU A 475 -36.27 35.89 -34.11
N HIS A 476 -35.67 37.04 -34.41
CA HIS A 476 -34.24 37.15 -34.73
C HIS A 476 -33.35 36.96 -33.49
N ASP A 477 -33.73 37.57 -32.37
CA ASP A 477 -32.96 37.52 -31.11
C ASP A 477 -32.81 36.09 -30.53
N ALA A 478 -33.74 35.19 -30.85
CA ALA A 478 -33.72 33.80 -30.38
C ALA A 478 -32.65 32.93 -31.09
N ASP A 479 -32.45 33.16 -32.40
CA ASP A 479 -31.50 32.40 -33.22
C ASP A 479 -30.04 32.78 -32.89
N THR A 480 -29.77 34.06 -32.65
CA THR A 480 -28.44 34.55 -32.23
C THR A 480 -28.03 34.01 -30.87
N ALA A 481 -28.97 33.89 -29.92
CA ALA A 481 -28.71 33.32 -28.61
C ALA A 481 -28.29 31.84 -28.69
N HIS A 482 -28.89 31.07 -29.61
CA HIS A 482 -28.62 29.64 -29.75
C HIS A 482 -27.25 29.33 -30.40
N GLN A 483 -26.77 30.21 -31.29
CA GLN A 483 -25.41 30.13 -31.83
C GLN A 483 -24.36 30.54 -30.80
N ALA A 484 -24.60 31.62 -30.04
CA ALA A 484 -23.68 32.10 -29.01
C ALA A 484 -23.42 31.07 -27.89
N PHE A 485 -24.39 30.19 -27.60
CA PHE A 485 -24.21 29.10 -26.63
C PHE A 485 -23.24 28.01 -27.12
N ARG A 486 -23.30 27.63 -28.41
CA ARG A 486 -22.38 26.62 -28.98
C ARG A 486 -20.93 27.09 -28.94
N SER A 487 -20.66 28.32 -29.36
CA SER A 487 -19.29 28.87 -29.37
C SER A 487 -18.65 28.93 -27.97
N LYS A 488 -19.44 29.06 -26.90
CA LYS A 488 -18.91 28.98 -25.52
C LYS A 488 -18.46 27.57 -25.14
N VAL A 489 -19.22 26.54 -25.50
CA VAL A 489 -18.89 25.14 -25.18
C VAL A 489 -17.60 24.71 -25.90
N ASP A 490 -17.41 25.13 -27.16
CA ASP A 490 -16.18 24.84 -27.90
C ASP A 490 -14.97 25.58 -27.30
N GLN A 491 -15.12 26.83 -26.86
CA GLN A 491 -14.06 27.59 -26.18
C GLN A 491 -13.64 26.94 -24.85
N GLU A 492 -14.60 26.53 -24.01
CA GLU A 492 -14.30 25.85 -22.75
C GLU A 492 -13.51 24.55 -22.98
N ARG A 493 -13.80 23.82 -24.06
CA ARG A 493 -13.06 22.60 -24.43
C ARG A 493 -11.59 22.89 -24.75
N VAL A 494 -11.32 23.95 -25.52
CA VAL A 494 -9.96 24.40 -25.85
C VAL A 494 -9.20 24.89 -24.60
N ASP A 495 -9.87 25.57 -23.69
CA ASP A 495 -9.29 26.03 -22.42
C ASP A 495 -8.90 24.87 -21.50
N TRP A 496 -9.66 23.75 -21.51
CA TRP A 496 -9.30 22.54 -20.77
C TRP A 496 -8.09 21.82 -21.35
N ASP A 497 -7.98 21.71 -22.68
CA ASP A 497 -6.81 21.10 -23.34
C ASP A 497 -5.52 21.92 -23.05
N HIS A 498 -5.59 23.25 -23.08
CA HIS A 498 -4.46 24.11 -22.70
C HIS A 498 -4.05 23.96 -21.22
N LYS A 499 -5.02 23.79 -20.31
CA LYS A 499 -4.73 23.51 -18.89
C LYS A 499 -4.02 22.16 -18.72
N LEU A 500 -4.45 21.12 -19.44
CA LEU A 500 -3.86 19.78 -19.38
C LEU A 500 -2.38 19.80 -19.81
N VAL A 501 -2.06 20.46 -20.93
CA VAL A 501 -0.67 20.65 -21.39
C VAL A 501 0.15 21.47 -20.38
N GLY A 502 -0.44 22.52 -19.81
CA GLY A 502 0.19 23.30 -18.74
C GLY A 502 0.48 22.49 -17.47
N TRP A 503 -0.35 21.51 -17.13
CA TRP A 503 -0.16 20.60 -15.99
C TRP A 503 0.92 19.56 -16.28
N GLN A 504 0.96 18.98 -17.48
CA GLN A 504 2.03 18.07 -17.90
C GLN A 504 3.40 18.77 -17.89
N LYS A 505 3.48 20.02 -18.37
CA LYS A 505 4.71 20.81 -18.31
C LYS A 505 5.15 21.09 -16.87
N LYS A 506 4.22 21.45 -15.98
CA LYS A 506 4.51 21.63 -14.54
C LYS A 506 4.96 20.35 -13.85
N ALA A 507 4.44 19.18 -14.24
CA ALA A 507 4.89 17.90 -13.74
C ALA A 507 6.34 17.62 -14.16
N MET A 508 6.68 17.80 -15.44
CA MET A 508 8.07 17.66 -15.92
C MET A 508 9.04 18.66 -15.26
N GLU A 509 8.61 19.90 -15.03
CA GLU A 509 9.39 20.90 -14.29
C GLU A 509 9.56 20.52 -12.80
N ALA A 510 8.59 19.83 -12.20
CA ALA A 510 8.69 19.32 -10.84
C ALA A 510 9.64 18.11 -10.76
N ASP A 511 9.58 17.18 -11.71
CA ASP A 511 10.50 16.04 -11.79
C ASP A 511 11.95 16.49 -12.03
N ALA A 512 12.15 17.50 -12.89
CA ALA A 512 13.47 18.11 -13.11
C ALA A 512 14.00 18.79 -11.83
N LYS A 513 13.15 19.47 -11.06
CA LYS A 513 13.51 20.05 -9.76
C LYS A 513 13.78 18.97 -8.70
N LEU A 514 13.05 17.86 -8.71
CA LEU A 514 13.27 16.73 -7.82
C LEU A 514 14.63 16.05 -8.12
N ALA A 515 14.98 15.89 -9.39
CA ALA A 515 16.29 15.40 -9.81
C ALA A 515 17.43 16.35 -9.40
N ALA A 516 17.24 17.67 -9.54
CA ALA A 516 18.20 18.68 -9.09
C ALA A 516 18.38 18.65 -7.56
N ALA A 517 17.28 18.66 -6.80
CA ALA A 517 17.30 18.57 -5.33
C ALA A 517 17.95 17.26 -4.85
N THR A 518 17.71 16.14 -5.54
CA THR A 518 18.36 14.85 -5.22
C THR A 518 19.88 14.93 -5.42
N LYS A 519 20.34 15.66 -6.44
CA LYS A 519 21.76 15.88 -6.71
C LYS A 519 22.41 16.81 -5.67
N GLU A 520 21.71 17.87 -5.24
CA GLU A 520 22.13 18.73 -4.13
C GLU A 520 22.20 17.96 -2.81
N LEU A 521 21.25 17.05 -2.53
CA LEU A 521 21.22 16.24 -1.31
C LEU A 521 22.37 15.21 -1.29
N GLN A 522 22.79 14.70 -2.44
CA GLN A 522 24.01 13.89 -2.58
C GLN A 522 25.29 14.71 -2.35
N GLN A 523 25.34 15.96 -2.82
CA GLN A 523 26.46 16.88 -2.55
C GLN A 523 26.52 17.33 -1.09
N ALA A 524 25.37 17.58 -0.45
CA ALA A 524 25.28 17.89 0.98
C ALA A 524 25.74 16.72 1.86
N ARG A 525 25.53 15.46 1.43
CA ARG A 525 26.07 14.28 2.11
C ARG A 525 27.60 14.15 2.04
N ALA A 526 28.25 14.82 1.09
CA ALA A 526 29.71 14.78 0.92
C ALA A 526 30.47 15.86 1.71
N ASN A 527 29.77 16.83 2.31
CA ASN A 527 30.34 17.93 3.08
C ASN A 527 29.67 18.04 4.46
N PRO A 528 30.36 17.69 5.58
CA PRO A 528 29.78 17.78 6.91
C PRO A 528 29.78 19.23 7.42
N VAL A 529 28.94 20.08 6.83
CA VAL A 529 28.66 21.41 7.36
C VAL A 529 27.68 21.28 8.52
N VAL A 530 28.12 21.76 9.68
CA VAL A 530 27.39 21.82 10.95
C VAL A 530 25.93 22.24 10.71
N VAL A 531 24.99 21.37 11.08
CA VAL A 531 23.57 21.73 11.18
C VAL A 531 23.44 22.80 12.25
N LYS A 532 23.31 24.06 11.84
CA LYS A 532 22.83 25.11 12.73
C LYS A 532 21.42 24.73 13.14
N GLU A 533 21.18 24.65 14.44
CA GLU A 533 19.83 24.63 14.98
C GLU A 533 19.06 25.80 14.39
N VAL A 534 17.95 25.50 13.71
CA VAL A 534 16.95 26.52 13.41
C VAL A 534 16.24 26.79 14.72
N VAL A 535 16.85 27.67 15.52
CA VAL A 535 16.16 28.36 16.60
C VAL A 535 14.97 29.05 15.95
N VAL A 536 13.78 28.51 16.18
CA VAL A 536 12.53 29.18 15.84
C VAL A 536 12.58 30.50 16.60
N GLN A 537 12.76 31.58 15.85
CA GLN A 537 12.87 32.91 16.42
C GLN A 537 11.54 33.20 17.12
N GLU A 538 11.55 33.18 18.45
CA GLU A 538 10.37 33.47 19.25
C GLU A 538 9.76 34.77 18.75
N VAL A 539 8.53 34.72 18.25
CA VAL A 539 7.78 35.93 17.92
C VAL A 539 7.71 36.75 19.21
N PRO A 540 8.27 37.97 19.27
CA PRO A 540 8.25 38.74 20.51
C PRO A 540 6.82 39.17 20.81
N CYS A 541 6.08 38.34 21.54
CA CYS A 541 4.76 38.67 22.07
C CYS A 541 4.94 39.81 23.07
N ASN A 542 4.74 41.04 22.58
CA ASN A 542 5.15 42.26 23.26
C ASN A 542 4.20 42.60 24.42
N ASN A 543 4.20 41.78 25.49
CA ASN A 543 3.42 41.99 26.72
C ASN A 543 3.57 43.43 27.26
N ASN A 544 4.74 44.05 27.04
CA ASN A 544 5.04 45.45 27.35
C ASN A 544 3.97 46.46 26.90
N SER A 545 3.13 46.19 25.89
CA SER A 545 2.03 47.09 25.53
C SER A 545 0.87 47.04 26.53
N ASN A 546 0.48 45.83 26.96
CA ASN A 546 -0.63 45.65 27.90
C ASN A 546 -0.20 46.03 29.31
N ASP A 547 1.02 45.68 29.73
CA ASP A 547 1.56 46.04 31.04
C ASP A 547 1.65 47.57 31.22
N LYS A 548 2.05 48.30 30.15
CA LYS A 548 2.03 49.78 30.13
C LYS A 548 0.61 50.36 30.14
N LEU A 549 -0.34 49.71 29.47
CA LEU A 549 -1.72 50.15 29.42
C LEU A 549 -2.44 49.94 30.76
N GLU A 550 -2.17 48.82 31.45
CA GLU A 550 -2.64 48.58 32.82
C GLU A 550 -2.04 49.58 33.81
N ALA A 551 -0.73 49.84 33.73
CA ALA A 551 -0.07 50.85 34.55
C ALA A 551 -0.67 52.26 34.35
N GLU A 552 -0.95 52.65 33.11
CA GLU A 552 -1.59 53.94 32.80
C GLU A 552 -3.05 54.00 33.28
N ILE A 553 -3.82 52.91 33.18
CA ILE A 553 -5.18 52.85 33.73
C ILE A 553 -5.17 52.90 35.26
N GLN A 554 -4.21 52.27 35.94
CA GLN A 554 -4.03 52.41 37.38
C GLN A 554 -3.69 53.85 37.76
N ARG A 555 -2.78 54.51 37.02
CA ARG A 555 -2.42 55.93 37.20
C ARG A 555 -3.64 56.85 37.03
N LEU A 556 -4.44 56.62 36.00
CA LEU A 556 -5.68 57.37 35.74
C LEU A 556 -6.74 57.12 36.83
N THR A 557 -6.88 55.87 37.30
CA THR A 557 -7.83 55.52 38.38
C THR A 557 -7.44 56.21 39.70
N GLN A 558 -6.15 56.25 40.05
CA GLN A 558 -5.65 57.00 41.21
C GLN A 558 -5.83 58.51 41.06
N ALA A 559 -5.63 59.05 39.86
CA ALA A 559 -5.86 60.47 39.58
C ALA A 559 -7.35 60.86 39.69
N ILE A 560 -8.26 59.97 39.27
CA ILE A 560 -9.72 60.14 39.40
C ILE A 560 -10.11 60.10 40.89
N ALA A 561 -9.63 59.13 41.66
CA ALA A 561 -9.90 59.06 43.11
C ALA A 561 -9.45 60.33 43.84
N LYS A 562 -8.23 60.81 43.57
CA LYS A 562 -7.73 62.07 44.13
C LYS A 562 -8.59 63.28 43.71
N LYS A 563 -9.15 63.29 42.50
CA LYS A 563 -10.05 64.36 42.05
C LYS A 563 -11.41 64.29 42.73
N ASP A 564 -11.90 63.09 43.06
CA ASP A 564 -13.12 62.90 43.85
C ASP A 564 -12.91 63.40 45.30
N ASP A 565 -11.77 63.09 45.92
CA ASP A 565 -11.37 63.64 47.23
C ASP A 565 -11.27 65.18 47.22
N GLU A 566 -10.67 65.77 46.17
CA GLU A 566 -10.59 67.22 45.99
C GLU A 566 -11.98 67.86 45.81
N ILE A 567 -12.89 67.23 45.05
CA ILE A 567 -14.28 67.69 44.88
C ILE A 567 -15.06 67.58 46.19
N HIS A 568 -14.91 66.48 46.92
CA HIS A 568 -15.54 66.30 48.23
C HIS A 568 -15.05 67.34 49.26
N LEU A 569 -13.75 67.67 49.25
CA LEU A 569 -13.20 68.76 50.06
C LEU A 569 -13.77 70.13 49.67
N LEU A 570 -13.97 70.40 48.37
CA LEU A 570 -14.64 71.61 47.89
C LEU A 570 -16.12 71.65 48.34
N GLN A 571 -16.84 70.53 48.25
CA GLN A 571 -18.21 70.40 48.75
C GLN A 571 -18.30 70.68 50.26
N LEU A 572 -17.42 70.06 51.07
CA LEU A 572 -17.33 70.32 52.51
C LEU A 572 -16.98 71.77 52.82
N THR A 573 -16.05 72.38 52.08
CA THR A 573 -15.64 73.78 52.29
C THR A 573 -16.77 74.74 51.96
N VAL A 574 -17.44 74.54 50.82
CA VAL A 574 -18.62 75.32 50.42
C VAL A 574 -19.78 75.15 51.42
N HIS A 575 -20.04 73.93 51.88
CA HIS A 575 -21.06 73.66 52.90
C HIS A 575 -20.71 74.32 54.24
N ARG A 576 -19.44 74.25 54.66
CA ARG A 576 -18.95 74.88 55.90
C ARG A 576 -19.06 76.40 55.86
N GLU A 577 -18.55 77.05 54.80
CA GLU A 577 -18.69 78.50 54.59
C GLU A 577 -20.17 78.91 54.56
N CYS A 578 -21.03 78.09 53.94
CA CYS A 578 -22.47 78.30 53.93
C CYS A 578 -23.05 78.27 55.35
N MET A 579 -22.74 77.24 56.14
CA MET A 579 -23.21 77.08 57.52
C MET A 579 -22.64 78.13 58.50
N GLU A 580 -21.38 78.53 58.35
CA GLU A 580 -20.75 79.55 59.20
C GLU A 580 -21.32 80.94 58.91
N ARG A 581 -21.54 81.30 57.64
CA ARG A 581 -22.20 82.57 57.26
C ARG A 581 -23.69 82.58 57.60
N THR A 582 -24.38 81.45 57.43
CA THR A 582 -25.74 81.21 57.95
C THR A 582 -25.79 81.51 59.45
N SER A 583 -24.89 80.91 60.24
CA SER A 583 -24.81 81.13 61.69
C SER A 583 -24.44 82.57 62.05
N MET A 584 -23.60 83.24 61.25
CA MET A 584 -23.25 84.64 61.44
C MET A 584 -24.43 85.58 61.17
N LEU A 585 -25.18 85.37 60.08
CA LEU A 585 -26.40 86.13 59.80
C LEU A 585 -27.46 85.93 60.88
N GLU A 586 -27.65 84.69 61.35
CA GLU A 586 -28.57 84.40 62.43
C GLU A 586 -28.14 85.08 63.75
N LYS A 587 -26.83 85.09 64.05
CA LYS A 587 -26.27 85.88 65.16
C LYS A 587 -26.53 87.39 64.98
N MET A 588 -26.31 87.94 63.79
CA MET A 588 -26.55 89.37 63.51
C MET A 588 -28.04 89.76 63.57
N ARG A 589 -28.95 88.86 63.19
CA ARG A 589 -30.41 89.00 63.39
C ARG A 589 -30.75 88.98 64.89
N SER A 590 -30.29 87.97 65.63
CA SER A 590 -30.53 87.87 67.08
C SER A 590 -29.94 89.05 67.88
N ALA A 591 -28.89 89.69 67.36
CA ALA A 591 -28.30 90.92 67.90
C ALA A 591 -28.99 92.23 67.44
N LYS A 592 -30.06 92.15 66.64
CA LYS A 592 -30.80 93.29 66.05
C LYS A 592 -29.95 94.26 65.20
N ILE A 593 -28.85 93.77 64.63
CA ILE A 593 -27.97 94.57 63.75
C ILE A 593 -28.53 94.59 62.31
N LEU A 594 -29.24 93.54 61.92
CA LEU A 594 -29.99 93.45 60.66
C LEU A 594 -31.50 93.56 60.95
N PRO A 595 -32.31 94.14 60.03
CA PRO A 595 -33.76 94.19 60.19
C PRO A 595 -34.38 92.78 60.22
N ASP A 596 -35.35 92.57 61.12
CA ASP A 596 -36.14 91.34 61.16
C ASP A 596 -37.00 91.22 59.89
N MET A 597 -36.61 90.30 58.99
CA MET A 597 -37.44 89.88 57.87
C MET A 597 -38.59 89.01 58.41
N VAL A 598 -39.77 89.62 58.54
CA VAL A 598 -40.98 88.97 59.06
C VAL A 598 -41.35 87.74 58.22
N THR A 599 -41.06 86.56 58.73
CA THR A 599 -41.71 85.31 58.31
C THR A 599 -42.81 84.98 59.33
N SER A 600 -44.06 84.99 58.88
CA SER A 600 -45.23 84.78 59.74
C SER A 600 -45.24 83.37 60.34
N GLN A 601 -44.95 83.26 61.64
CA GLN A 601 -45.15 82.02 62.39
C GLN A 601 -46.63 81.83 62.75
N VAL A 602 -47.11 80.60 62.58
CA VAL A 602 -48.31 80.05 63.22
C VAL A 602 -47.86 78.83 64.03
N GLU A 603 -48.48 78.62 65.19
CA GLU A 603 -47.99 77.84 66.33
C GLU A 603 -48.05 76.30 66.15
N MET A 604 -47.18 75.55 66.85
CA MET A 604 -47.53 74.66 67.99
C MET A 604 -46.39 73.68 68.41
N ASP A 605 -46.07 73.68 69.72
CA ASP A 605 -45.77 72.58 70.67
C ASP A 605 -45.11 71.21 70.26
N SER A 606 -44.32 70.47 71.07
CA SER A 606 -43.77 70.64 72.45
C SER A 606 -42.70 69.56 72.85
N ARG A 607 -41.76 69.93 73.76
CA ARG A 607 -41.13 69.15 74.90
C ARG A 607 -40.06 68.01 74.79
N GLN A 608 -38.93 68.25 75.52
CA GLN A 608 -38.12 67.40 76.46
C GLN A 608 -37.29 66.19 75.91
N HIS A 609 -36.22 65.61 76.52
CA HIS A 609 -35.38 65.71 77.77
C HIS A 609 -33.85 65.56 77.39
N ARG A 610 -32.78 65.93 78.14
CA ARG A 610 -32.05 65.36 79.34
C ARG A 610 -31.64 63.86 79.24
N ASP A 611 -30.46 63.34 79.66
CA ASP A 611 -29.31 63.80 80.50
C ASP A 611 -27.98 62.99 80.26
N GLU A 612 -26.80 63.56 80.62
CA GLU A 612 -25.58 62.99 81.33
C GLU A 612 -24.84 61.68 80.85
N ILE A 613 -23.55 61.34 81.11
CA ILE A 613 -22.29 61.92 81.71
C ILE A 613 -21.03 61.07 81.32
N ASP A 614 -19.80 61.61 81.50
CA ASP A 614 -18.39 61.08 81.58
C ASP A 614 -18.06 59.55 81.58
N GLY A 615 -16.83 59.06 81.31
CA GLY A 615 -15.53 59.68 80.93
C GLY A 615 -14.30 58.75 81.13
N CYS A 616 -13.16 59.12 80.51
CA CYS A 616 -11.72 58.79 80.76
C CYS A 616 -11.19 57.38 81.13
N GLY A 617 -10.03 57.00 80.53
CA GLY A 617 -9.01 56.14 81.18
C GLY A 617 -8.25 55.14 80.27
N ASP A 618 -6.94 55.36 80.05
CA ASP A 618 -6.03 54.48 79.29
C ASP A 618 -5.58 53.22 80.07
N ASP A 619 -5.29 52.12 79.35
CA ASP A 619 -3.93 51.53 79.21
C ASP A 619 -3.91 50.12 78.56
N HIS A 620 -2.88 49.85 77.76
CA HIS A 620 -2.54 48.54 77.16
C HIS A 620 -1.44 47.81 78.00
N PRO A 621 -1.03 46.53 77.77
CA PRO A 621 -1.30 45.64 76.62
C PRO A 621 -1.58 44.13 76.93
N ASN A 622 -1.81 43.37 75.84
CA ASN A 622 -1.43 41.96 75.61
C ASN A 622 -2.36 40.83 76.15
N GLY A 623 -2.75 39.85 75.29
CA GLY A 623 -3.53 38.69 75.77
C GLY A 623 -4.39 37.86 74.78
N ASN A 624 -3.94 37.63 73.55
CA ASN A 624 -4.27 36.52 72.63
C ASN A 624 -5.62 35.71 72.72
N ASN A 625 -6.25 35.57 71.54
CA ASN A 625 -7.00 34.40 71.00
C ASN A 625 -8.52 34.15 71.20
N ASN A 626 -9.17 34.00 70.03
CA ASN A 626 -10.29 33.13 69.63
C ASN A 626 -11.75 33.34 70.11
N GLY A 627 -12.65 33.27 69.12
CA GLY A 627 -13.95 32.60 69.30
C GLY A 627 -15.22 33.42 68.98
N GLY A 628 -15.40 33.87 67.75
CA GLY A 628 -16.65 34.53 67.33
C GLY A 628 -17.84 33.55 67.23
N GLY A 629 -18.87 33.75 68.05
CA GLY A 629 -20.26 33.49 67.65
C GLY A 629 -20.81 34.68 66.84
N GLY A 630 -22.01 34.63 66.26
CA GLY A 630 -22.97 33.55 66.18
C GLY A 630 -24.20 33.98 65.36
N ASN A 631 -24.75 33.03 64.58
CA ASN A 631 -26.03 33.04 63.85
C ASN A 631 -26.87 34.33 63.77
N GLY A 632 -26.90 34.93 62.57
CA GLY A 632 -28.06 34.78 61.68
C GLY A 632 -29.21 35.79 61.78
N LEU A 633 -29.51 36.42 60.64
CA LEU A 633 -30.88 36.75 60.18
C LEU A 633 -30.85 36.89 58.65
N ALA A 634 -31.67 36.11 57.94
CA ALA A 634 -31.63 36.03 56.48
C ALA A 634 -32.49 37.12 55.81
N SER A 635 -31.94 37.80 54.79
CA SER A 635 -32.64 38.85 54.04
C SER A 635 -33.40 38.33 52.81
N LEU A 636 -34.37 39.11 52.35
CA LEU A 636 -35.58 38.67 51.63
C LEU A 636 -35.37 38.15 50.18
N TYR A 637 -34.16 38.24 49.62
CA TYR A 637 -33.93 38.02 48.19
C TYR A 637 -33.71 36.55 47.76
N GLU A 638 -33.50 35.63 48.70
CA GLU A 638 -33.16 34.22 48.38
C GLU A 638 -34.41 33.34 48.10
N LYS A 639 -35.63 33.86 48.31
CA LYS A 639 -36.89 33.09 48.19
C LYS A 639 -37.51 33.04 46.79
N LEU A 640 -36.90 33.61 45.75
CA LEU A 640 -37.51 33.73 44.40
C LEU A 640 -36.83 32.93 43.26
N ARG A 641 -35.83 32.09 43.53
CA ARG A 641 -35.06 31.36 42.48
C ARG A 641 -35.23 29.83 42.41
N LYS A 642 -36.25 29.24 43.03
CA LYS A 642 -36.55 27.80 42.92
C LYS A 642 -37.93 27.52 42.30
N LYS A 643 -37.99 27.45 40.96
CA LYS A 643 -39.07 26.77 40.22
C LYS A 643 -38.50 26.07 38.99
N LYS A 644 -38.59 24.72 38.97
CA LYS A 644 -38.16 23.78 37.90
C LYS A 644 -36.63 23.74 37.62
N ALA A 645 -36.03 22.62 37.25
CA ALA A 645 -36.38 21.20 37.48
C ALA A 645 -35.10 20.34 37.32
N ARG A 646 -34.96 19.26 38.09
CA ARG A 646 -34.07 18.13 37.77
C ARG A 646 -34.71 16.85 38.29
N GLN A 647 -35.38 16.11 37.42
CA GLN A 647 -35.66 14.70 37.69
C GLN A 647 -34.39 13.90 37.42
N LYS A 648 -34.10 12.96 38.32
CA LYS A 648 -33.17 11.86 38.06
C LYS A 648 -33.93 10.78 37.28
N THR A 649 -33.25 10.13 36.36
CA THR A 649 -33.51 8.72 36.05
C THR A 649 -32.19 7.98 35.95
N LYS A 650 -32.08 6.88 36.71
CA LYS A 650 -31.26 5.73 36.40
C LYS A 650 -32.25 4.59 36.18
N ALA A 651 -32.30 4.08 34.96
CA ALA A 651 -32.78 2.75 34.57
C ALA A 651 -32.23 2.55 33.15
#